data_AF-A0A401RSB2-F1
#
_entry.id   AF-A0A401RSB2-F1
#
_cell.length_a   1.000
_cell.length_b   1.000
_cell.length_c   1.000
_cell.angle_alpha   90.00
_cell.angle_beta   90.00
_cell.angle_gamma   90.00
#
_symmetry.space_group_name_H-M   'P 1'
#
loop_
_entity.id
_entity.type
_entity.pdbx_description
1 polymer ?
#
loop_
_entity_poly.entity_id
_entity_poly.type
_entity_poly.pdbx_seq_one_letter_code
_entity_poly.pdbx_strand_id
1 'polypeptide(L)'
;MLPRTHRSGLQLLRKGLGGCTPGRACGLPVYRAGAIASLLPQPSSDMAESGDATNSVSEAVSDPGVAAIKLQYRTTKDHFHEYINSGRDKNLKLADKDHPIDGEVTEGAADCDLPEHKAKRMKLDENSENIKSESEKDNSESCQKEEEHKQINKKARGQNKNRPHMKPKHYEHDQKLCTSVCQEPPMKCYFGEKCRFLHDVSKYLESKPSDLGDHCHLYATYGKCQYGVTCRYAKSHIGPDNKNLINEDLTKTWEGTVIVKNSLSKDLQQILRKKKFYFDKSEQYLKQLNKGNKCENHSNAAKKMFAQSKCIEEKVITSNSTEMKLPIGISDRVIEEKDSSVGSQDCIKAELPSVFYSENTLNNGQEPESTQVNVEINEVSTFSGTDTDIAKSIKDDNEGIISTKTLGVVTDEDIIKVRSCEKKQLNFKDKLYLAPLTTCGNLPFRRICKRFGADITCGEMAMCIKLLQGQSSEWALLKRHYTEDLFGVQLEGAFPDTMTKCAELLNQNIDVDFVDINVGCPIDLVYHKGGGCGLMNRLSKLEQIVKGMTSVLDVPLTAKLRTGVHEKINIAHKIIPNLRDCGLSLVTLHGRSREQRYTKLSDWEYIDHCAQVANPMPLFGNGDILSFEDANRVKATTSVSGIMIARGALIKPWIFTEIKEQRHWDISSRERFEILQDFRNYGLEHWGSDTQGVEKSRKFLLEWLSFLCRYIPIGLLERIPQKINERPPYYLGRDYLETLMVSQNVSDWIKISEMLLGPVPPNFSFLPKHKANSYK
;
A
#
# COMPACT_ATOMS: atom_id res chain seq x y z
N MET A 1 -31.52 -14.28 24.66
CA MET A 1 -32.85 -14.22 23.99
C MET A 1 -32.65 -14.10 22.48
N LEU A 2 -33.62 -14.49 21.64
CA LEU A 2 -33.50 -14.44 20.18
C LEU A 2 -33.73 -13.02 19.60
N PRO A 3 -33.08 -12.65 18.47
CA PRO A 3 -33.33 -11.40 17.77
C PRO A 3 -34.65 -11.43 17.00
N ARG A 4 -35.42 -10.33 17.00
CA ARG A 4 -36.64 -10.20 16.19
C ARG A 4 -36.30 -9.81 14.75
N THR A 5 -36.51 -10.74 13.82
CA THR A 5 -36.68 -10.42 12.39
C THR A 5 -38.04 -9.78 12.16
N HIS A 6 -38.14 -8.85 11.20
CA HIS A 6 -39.41 -8.60 10.51
C HIS A 6 -39.16 -8.37 9.02
N ARG A 7 -39.85 -9.17 8.20
CA ARG A 7 -40.04 -8.96 6.76
C ARG A 7 -41.52 -8.69 6.50
N SER A 8 -41.79 -7.76 5.62
CA SER A 8 -43.06 -7.62 4.88
C SER A 8 -42.81 -6.73 3.66
N GLY A 9 -43.24 -7.06 2.44
CA GLY A 9 -43.89 -8.28 1.99
C GLY A 9 -44.77 -7.99 0.78
N LEU A 10 -44.58 -8.69 -0.33
CA LEU A 10 -45.51 -8.69 -1.46
C LEU A 10 -45.68 -10.12 -1.99
N GLN A 11 -46.92 -10.50 -2.33
CA GLN A 11 -47.27 -11.89 -2.66
C GLN A 11 -47.24 -12.15 -4.16
N LEU A 12 -46.76 -13.33 -4.54
CA LEU A 12 -47.06 -13.98 -5.82
C LEU A 12 -48.33 -14.82 -5.66
N LEU A 13 -49.34 -14.58 -6.50
CA LEU A 13 -50.50 -15.46 -6.67
C LEU A 13 -50.39 -16.22 -8.00
N ARG A 14 -50.72 -17.51 -8.00
CA ARG A 14 -50.57 -18.39 -9.17
C ARG A 14 -51.78 -19.33 -9.34
N LYS A 15 -52.63 -19.01 -10.32
CA LYS A 15 -53.67 -19.86 -10.95
C LYS A 15 -53.86 -19.30 -12.39
N GLY A 16 -54.03 -20.09 -13.47
CA GLY A 16 -53.84 -21.53 -13.63
C GLY A 16 -54.45 -22.04 -14.96
N LEU A 17 -53.77 -22.99 -15.62
CA LEU A 17 -54.22 -23.87 -16.73
C LEU A 17 -54.53 -23.25 -18.12
N GLY A 18 -54.28 -24.05 -19.17
CA GLY A 18 -54.51 -23.76 -20.61
C GLY A 18 -53.35 -23.03 -21.31
N GLY A 19 -52.98 -23.35 -22.57
CA GLY A 19 -53.40 -24.45 -23.46
C GLY A 19 -52.94 -24.24 -24.92
N CYS A 20 -52.71 -25.32 -25.66
CA CYS A 20 -52.42 -25.39 -27.11
C CYS A 20 -51.04 -24.89 -27.64
N THR A 21 -50.71 -25.34 -28.86
CA THR A 21 -49.43 -25.18 -29.59
C THR A 21 -49.67 -24.57 -30.99
N PRO A 22 -48.76 -24.67 -31.99
CA PRO A 22 -47.82 -23.61 -32.37
C PRO A 22 -48.11 -22.90 -33.72
N GLY A 23 -47.56 -21.69 -33.93
CA GLY A 23 -47.79 -20.87 -35.14
C GLY A 23 -46.57 -20.07 -35.63
N ARG A 24 -46.45 -19.88 -36.95
CA ARG A 24 -45.27 -19.38 -37.70
C ARG A 24 -45.14 -17.84 -37.82
N ALA A 25 -43.88 -17.41 -38.00
CA ALA A 25 -43.37 -16.44 -39.01
C ALA A 25 -43.37 -14.90 -38.82
N CYS A 26 -42.18 -14.34 -39.16
CA CYS A 26 -41.88 -13.08 -39.87
C CYS A 26 -42.21 -11.69 -39.27
N GLY A 27 -41.23 -10.78 -39.31
CA GLY A 27 -41.43 -9.34 -39.11
C GLY A 27 -40.17 -8.53 -38.77
N LEU A 28 -39.44 -8.04 -39.79
CA LEU A 28 -38.46 -6.94 -39.65
C LEU A 28 -39.13 -5.61 -40.03
N PRO A 29 -38.63 -4.48 -39.50
CA PRO A 29 -38.23 -3.39 -40.40
C PRO A 29 -36.87 -2.76 -40.06
N VAL A 30 -36.42 -1.84 -40.92
CA VAL A 30 -35.05 -1.29 -41.01
C VAL A 30 -35.10 0.25 -41.12
N TYR A 31 -33.93 0.89 -41.02
CA TYR A 31 -33.60 2.32 -41.27
C TYR A 31 -33.65 3.27 -40.04
N ARG A 32 -32.88 4.36 -39.99
CA ARG A 32 -31.96 4.95 -41.01
C ARG A 32 -30.72 5.57 -40.37
N ALA A 33 -29.61 5.64 -41.11
CA ALA A 33 -28.42 6.40 -40.73
C ALA A 33 -28.36 7.74 -41.50
N GLY A 34 -27.65 8.72 -40.94
CA GLY A 34 -27.33 9.99 -41.57
C GLY A 34 -26.07 10.59 -40.95
N ALA A 35 -25.19 11.18 -41.77
CA ALA A 35 -23.93 11.80 -41.37
C ALA A 35 -23.82 13.19 -42.04
N ILE A 36 -23.03 14.10 -41.46
CA ILE A 36 -22.55 15.32 -42.15
C ILE A 36 -21.25 15.85 -41.53
N ALA A 37 -20.56 16.66 -42.33
CA ALA A 37 -19.14 17.03 -42.27
C ALA A 37 -18.56 17.67 -41.00
N SER A 38 -17.24 17.57 -40.91
CA SER A 38 -16.32 18.34 -40.06
C SER A 38 -15.99 19.73 -40.65
N LEU A 39 -15.80 20.74 -39.79
CA LEU A 39 -15.09 21.99 -40.13
C LEU A 39 -14.18 22.44 -38.97
N LEU A 40 -13.02 22.99 -39.32
CA LEU A 40 -12.04 23.64 -38.43
C LEU A 40 -11.81 25.08 -38.91
N PRO A 41 -11.62 26.04 -38.00
CA PRO A 41 -10.92 27.30 -38.31
C PRO A 41 -9.52 27.38 -37.67
N GLN A 42 -8.65 28.17 -38.31
CA GLN A 42 -7.37 28.67 -37.80
C GLN A 42 -7.41 30.22 -37.80
N PRO A 43 -6.51 30.92 -37.09
CA PRO A 43 -6.76 32.31 -36.66
C PRO A 43 -6.38 33.40 -37.67
N SER A 44 -6.92 34.60 -37.44
CA SER A 44 -6.54 35.89 -38.05
C SER A 44 -6.36 36.97 -36.96
N SER A 45 -5.80 38.13 -37.31
CA SER A 45 -5.12 39.04 -36.38
C SER A 45 -5.72 40.46 -36.22
N ASP A 46 -5.12 41.20 -35.29
CA ASP A 46 -4.97 42.67 -35.21
C ASP A 46 -6.03 43.58 -34.52
N MET A 47 -5.61 44.07 -33.34
CA MET A 47 -5.52 45.48 -32.86
C MET A 47 -6.76 46.41 -32.72
N ALA A 48 -7.01 46.78 -31.45
CA ALA A 48 -7.48 48.09 -30.93
C ALA A 48 -8.91 48.58 -31.32
N GLU A 49 -9.56 49.57 -30.67
CA GLU A 49 -9.18 50.48 -29.56
C GLU A 49 -10.41 50.96 -28.73
N SER A 50 -10.24 51.26 -27.43
CA SER A 50 -11.17 52.03 -26.54
C SER A 50 -12.58 51.47 -26.26
N GLY A 51 -13.33 51.99 -25.26
CA GLY A 51 -14.76 51.62 -25.13
C GLY A 51 -15.57 51.77 -23.83
N ASP A 52 -15.04 52.26 -22.70
CA ASP A 52 -15.80 52.63 -21.47
C ASP A 52 -16.61 51.51 -20.74
N ALA A 53 -17.21 51.84 -19.58
CA ALA A 53 -17.67 50.88 -18.58
C ALA A 53 -19.21 50.73 -18.44
N THR A 54 -19.71 49.50 -18.41
CA THR A 54 -21.01 49.12 -17.82
C THR A 54 -20.95 47.75 -17.14
N ASN A 55 -21.88 47.50 -16.21
CA ASN A 55 -21.95 46.26 -15.42
C ASN A 55 -22.10 45.00 -16.30
N SER A 56 -21.18 44.05 -16.15
CA SER A 56 -21.41 42.65 -16.51
C SER A 56 -20.86 41.73 -15.41
N VAL A 57 -21.59 40.66 -15.10
CA VAL A 57 -21.13 39.64 -14.15
C VAL A 57 -20.05 38.82 -14.86
N SER A 58 -18.82 38.89 -14.38
CA SER A 58 -17.72 38.14 -14.98
C SER A 58 -17.92 36.64 -14.78
N GLU A 59 -18.03 35.90 -15.88
CA GLU A 59 -17.98 34.44 -15.87
C GLU A 59 -16.58 34.01 -15.40
N ALA A 60 -16.49 33.68 -14.12
CA ALA A 60 -15.24 33.37 -13.45
C ALA A 60 -14.67 32.01 -13.89
N VAL A 61 -13.98 32.05 -15.04
CA VAL A 61 -13.17 30.97 -15.62
C VAL A 61 -12.31 30.35 -14.51
N SER A 62 -12.54 29.07 -14.23
CA SER A 62 -11.87 28.38 -13.12
C SER A 62 -10.36 28.26 -13.36
N ASP A 63 -9.55 28.72 -12.41
CA ASP A 63 -8.09 28.63 -12.46
C ASP A 63 -7.58 27.23 -12.86
N PRO A 64 -6.55 27.12 -13.72
CA PRO A 64 -6.01 25.83 -14.16
C PRO A 64 -5.58 24.91 -13.01
N GLY A 65 -6.40 23.88 -12.73
CA GLY A 65 -6.19 22.94 -11.63
C GLY A 65 -6.98 23.21 -10.36
N VAL A 66 -7.93 24.15 -10.39
CA VAL A 66 -8.99 24.31 -9.37
C VAL A 66 -10.27 23.61 -9.86
N ALA A 67 -11.04 23.06 -8.94
CA ALA A 67 -12.33 22.43 -9.24
C ALA A 67 -13.44 23.47 -9.40
N ALA A 68 -14.28 23.32 -10.44
CA ALA A 68 -15.43 24.18 -10.66
C ALA A 68 -16.56 23.83 -9.67
N ILE A 69 -16.94 24.80 -8.84
CA ILE A 69 -17.98 24.71 -7.80
C ILE A 69 -19.06 25.75 -8.09
N LYS A 70 -20.33 25.39 -7.91
CA LYS A 70 -21.48 26.28 -8.16
C LYS A 70 -21.33 27.60 -7.40
N LEU A 71 -21.63 28.71 -8.07
CA LEU A 71 -21.33 30.08 -7.61
C LEU A 71 -21.80 30.36 -6.17
N GLN A 72 -23.00 29.88 -5.80
CA GLN A 72 -23.61 30.01 -4.48
C GLN A 72 -22.80 29.47 -3.29
N TYR A 73 -21.80 28.61 -3.53
CA TYR A 73 -20.91 28.07 -2.48
C TYR A 73 -19.50 28.66 -2.52
N ARG A 74 -19.08 29.33 -3.61
CA ARG A 74 -17.74 29.93 -3.74
C ARG A 74 -17.57 31.02 -2.67
N THR A 75 -16.39 31.12 -2.06
CA THR A 75 -16.13 32.15 -1.03
C THR A 75 -14.66 32.58 -0.99
N THR A 76 -14.35 33.68 -0.32
CA THR A 76 -12.97 34.16 -0.15
C THR A 76 -12.23 33.36 0.93
N LYS A 77 -10.89 33.35 0.89
CA LYS A 77 -10.07 32.68 1.91
C LYS A 77 -10.41 33.19 3.32
N ASP A 78 -10.54 34.51 3.46
CA ASP A 78 -10.66 35.14 4.78
C ASP A 78 -12.05 34.87 5.38
N HIS A 79 -13.12 34.99 4.58
CA HIS A 79 -14.48 34.64 4.99
C HIS A 79 -14.63 33.14 5.30
N PHE A 80 -13.95 32.25 4.55
CA PHE A 80 -13.88 30.83 4.88
C PHE A 80 -13.29 30.59 6.29
N HIS A 81 -12.17 31.25 6.61
CA HIS A 81 -11.55 31.10 7.94
C HIS A 81 -12.33 31.79 9.05
N GLU A 82 -12.98 32.93 8.78
CA GLU A 82 -13.89 33.62 9.70
C GLU A 82 -15.11 32.74 10.05
N TYR A 83 -15.73 32.10 9.05
CA TYR A 83 -16.82 31.15 9.24
C TYR A 83 -16.37 29.93 10.08
N ILE A 84 -15.18 29.36 9.78
CA ILE A 84 -14.63 28.24 10.56
C ILE A 84 -14.33 28.62 12.01
N ASN A 85 -13.78 29.82 12.25
CA ASN A 85 -13.47 30.29 13.60
C ASN A 85 -14.74 30.64 14.39
N SER A 86 -15.66 31.43 13.83
CA SER A 86 -16.91 31.80 14.51
C SER A 86 -17.84 30.61 14.81
N GLY A 87 -17.78 29.54 14.00
CA GLY A 87 -18.41 28.27 14.32
C GLY A 87 -17.65 27.42 15.34
N ARG A 88 -16.33 27.61 15.51
CA ARG A 88 -15.54 26.92 16.56
C ARG A 88 -15.99 27.38 17.94
N ASP A 89 -16.24 28.68 18.10
CA ASP A 89 -16.63 29.30 19.37
C ASP A 89 -18.08 28.95 19.76
N LYS A 90 -18.99 28.85 18.77
CA LYS A 90 -20.39 28.40 18.98
C LYS A 90 -20.50 26.94 19.43
N ASN A 91 -19.58 26.07 19.00
CA ASN A 91 -19.59 24.64 19.32
C ASN A 91 -19.10 24.28 20.75
N LEU A 92 -18.86 25.28 21.62
CA LEU A 92 -18.64 25.06 23.06
C LEU A 92 -19.95 24.80 23.84
N LYS A 93 -21.13 24.83 23.19
CA LYS A 93 -22.45 24.66 23.82
C LYS A 93 -23.28 23.47 23.26
N LEU A 94 -22.61 22.46 22.71
CA LEU A 94 -23.23 21.24 22.14
C LEU A 94 -22.75 19.93 22.79
N ALA A 95 -22.17 20.04 23.99
CA ALA A 95 -22.23 18.98 25.00
C ALA A 95 -23.13 19.49 26.13
N ASP A 96 -23.82 18.57 26.80
CA ASP A 96 -24.83 18.81 27.85
C ASP A 96 -26.03 19.70 27.44
N LYS A 97 -27.09 19.06 26.92
CA LYS A 97 -28.51 19.36 27.30
C LYS A 97 -29.50 18.36 26.70
N ASP A 98 -29.79 17.31 27.48
CA ASP A 98 -30.93 16.41 27.28
C ASP A 98 -31.63 16.16 28.63
N HIS A 99 -32.30 17.18 29.20
CA HIS A 99 -33.36 17.05 30.22
C HIS A 99 -34.12 18.39 30.38
N PRO A 100 -35.47 18.41 30.37
CA PRO A 100 -36.28 19.62 30.55
C PRO A 100 -36.91 19.71 31.95
N ILE A 101 -36.67 20.82 32.67
CA ILE A 101 -37.47 21.28 33.82
C ILE A 101 -37.51 22.82 33.77
N ASP A 102 -38.68 23.41 34.04
CA ASP A 102 -38.93 24.86 34.05
C ASP A 102 -38.46 25.54 35.36
N GLY A 103 -38.29 26.87 35.37
CA GLY A 103 -38.15 27.62 36.65
C GLY A 103 -37.37 28.94 36.62
N GLU A 104 -38.06 30.04 36.29
CA GLU A 104 -37.86 31.43 36.77
C GLU A 104 -36.47 32.14 36.63
N VAL A 105 -36.43 33.39 37.09
CA VAL A 105 -35.45 34.43 36.76
C VAL A 105 -35.01 35.20 38.01
N THR A 106 -33.71 35.40 38.19
CA THR A 106 -33.15 36.47 39.05
C THR A 106 -31.87 37.03 38.45
N GLU A 107 -31.76 38.35 38.40
CA GLU A 107 -30.53 39.08 38.04
C GLU A 107 -29.60 39.26 39.24
N GLY A 108 -28.30 39.52 39.01
CA GLY A 108 -27.35 39.88 40.05
C GLY A 108 -25.91 39.98 39.51
N ALA A 109 -25.24 41.12 39.74
CA ALA A 109 -23.91 41.40 39.17
C ALA A 109 -22.94 42.06 40.16
N ALA A 110 -21.74 41.49 40.25
CA ALA A 110 -20.45 42.05 40.70
C ALA A 110 -19.37 41.06 40.20
N ASP A 111 -18.32 41.42 39.44
CA ASP A 111 -17.13 42.24 39.75
C ASP A 111 -16.23 41.61 40.86
N CYS A 112 -14.89 41.54 40.77
CA CYS A 112 -13.94 42.37 39.99
C CYS A 112 -12.69 41.62 39.41
N ASP A 113 -11.94 42.35 38.56
CA ASP A 113 -10.45 42.35 38.38
C ASP A 113 -9.65 41.15 37.79
N LEU A 114 -9.45 41.20 36.45
CA LEU A 114 -8.19 41.51 35.69
C LEU A 114 -6.79 40.94 36.13
N PRO A 115 -5.77 40.79 35.23
CA PRO A 115 -5.59 41.53 33.97
C PRO A 115 -5.21 40.73 32.68
N GLU A 116 -5.45 41.38 31.53
CA GLU A 116 -5.03 40.95 30.19
C GLU A 116 -3.56 41.31 29.86
N HIS A 117 -2.91 40.55 28.97
CA HIS A 117 -1.61 40.93 28.37
C HIS A 117 -1.73 41.25 26.87
N LYS A 118 -1.39 42.50 26.51
CA LYS A 118 -1.53 43.08 25.16
C LYS A 118 -0.49 42.54 24.16
N ALA A 119 -0.95 42.07 23.01
CA ALA A 119 -0.08 41.73 21.87
C ALA A 119 0.40 43.00 21.13
N LYS A 120 1.71 43.11 20.85
CA LYS A 120 2.27 44.20 20.03
C LYS A 120 2.25 43.86 18.54
N ARG A 121 1.64 44.74 17.76
CA ARG A 121 1.73 44.81 16.29
C ARG A 121 3.05 45.50 15.91
N MET A 122 3.70 45.07 14.84
CA MET A 122 4.73 45.85 14.14
C MET A 122 4.44 45.85 12.63
N LYS A 123 4.81 46.93 11.95
CA LYS A 123 4.57 47.17 10.53
C LYS A 123 5.75 46.71 9.66
N LEU A 124 5.48 46.50 8.37
CA LEU A 124 6.43 46.69 7.27
C LEU A 124 6.45 48.18 6.90
N ASP A 125 7.58 48.67 6.37
CA ASP A 125 7.68 49.76 5.39
C ASP A 125 9.06 49.66 4.70
N GLU A 126 9.29 50.39 3.61
CA GLU A 126 10.30 50.05 2.58
C GLU A 126 11.51 51.01 2.47
N ASN A 127 12.54 50.53 1.75
CA ASN A 127 13.38 51.28 0.79
C ASN A 127 14.66 52.06 1.20
N SER A 128 15.45 52.40 0.17
CA SER A 128 16.61 53.34 0.10
C SER A 128 17.93 53.05 0.85
N GLU A 129 18.85 52.40 0.13
CA GLU A 129 20.19 52.91 -0.29
C GLU A 129 21.21 53.66 0.63
N ASN A 130 22.47 53.16 0.53
CA ASN A 130 23.73 53.89 0.21
C ASN A 130 24.76 54.40 1.25
N ILE A 131 26.03 54.33 0.79
CA ILE A 131 27.28 55.08 1.14
C ILE A 131 28.13 54.74 2.40
N LYS A 132 29.26 54.09 2.08
CA LYS A 132 30.66 54.12 2.59
C LYS A 132 31.13 55.05 3.75
N SER A 133 31.99 54.47 4.61
CA SER A 133 33.45 54.77 4.80
C SER A 133 34.07 53.64 5.66
N GLU A 134 35.25 53.05 5.38
CA GLU A 134 36.66 53.55 5.48
C GLU A 134 37.06 53.92 6.93
N SER A 135 38.19 53.49 7.52
CA SER A 135 39.37 52.68 7.08
C SER A 135 40.02 52.00 8.34
N GLU A 136 41.21 51.37 8.44
CA GLU A 136 42.40 51.08 7.60
C GLU A 136 43.32 50.00 8.30
N LYS A 137 44.36 49.47 7.62
CA LYS A 137 45.65 48.86 8.13
C LYS A 137 45.61 47.59 9.04
N ASP A 138 46.57 46.65 8.99
CA ASP A 138 47.68 46.41 8.05
C ASP A 138 48.14 44.93 8.01
N ASN A 139 48.98 44.62 6.99
CA ASN A 139 49.80 43.42 6.70
C ASN A 139 50.22 42.45 7.84
N SER A 140 50.51 41.15 7.64
CA SER A 140 50.40 40.18 6.50
C SER A 140 50.79 38.76 7.06
N GLU A 141 51.00 37.62 6.37
CA GLU A 141 51.02 37.15 4.96
C GLU A 141 50.87 35.58 4.96
N SER A 142 50.70 34.93 3.80
CA SER A 142 51.40 33.69 3.35
C SER A 142 50.63 32.85 2.30
N CYS A 143 51.27 32.69 1.13
CA CYS A 143 51.16 31.58 0.16
C CYS A 143 49.78 31.09 -0.35
N GLN A 144 49.55 31.42 -1.62
CA GLN A 144 48.53 30.95 -2.57
C GLN A 144 48.33 29.41 -2.65
N LYS A 145 47.11 29.01 -3.06
CA LYS A 145 46.87 27.97 -4.09
C LYS A 145 45.49 28.13 -4.74
N GLU A 146 45.36 27.65 -5.97
CA GLU A 146 44.31 28.06 -6.92
C GLU A 146 42.94 27.40 -6.69
N GLU A 147 41.85 28.09 -7.06
CA GLU A 147 40.48 27.59 -6.96
C GLU A 147 39.95 26.99 -8.29
N GLU A 148 39.71 25.68 -8.32
CA GLU A 148 38.89 25.07 -9.37
C GLU A 148 37.38 25.34 -9.15
N HIS A 149 36.66 25.61 -10.24
CA HIS A 149 35.21 25.85 -10.25
C HIS A 149 34.38 24.68 -9.69
N LYS A 150 34.00 24.74 -8.42
CA LYS A 150 33.03 23.83 -7.80
C LYS A 150 31.61 24.11 -8.32
N GLN A 151 31.16 23.29 -9.28
CA GLN A 151 29.76 23.25 -9.71
C GLN A 151 28.82 23.08 -8.51
N ILE A 152 27.81 23.96 -8.40
CA ILE A 152 26.90 23.98 -7.24
C ILE A 152 25.99 22.74 -7.25
N ASN A 153 26.36 21.78 -6.41
CA ASN A 153 25.68 20.50 -6.28
C ASN A 153 24.23 20.69 -5.75
N LYS A 154 23.24 20.61 -6.65
CA LYS A 154 21.81 20.83 -6.35
C LYS A 154 21.29 19.77 -5.37
N LYS A 155 21.28 20.12 -4.07
CA LYS A 155 20.96 19.24 -2.92
C LYS A 155 19.70 18.39 -3.14
N ALA A 156 19.81 17.08 -2.93
CA ALA A 156 18.78 16.09 -3.24
C ALA A 156 17.41 16.33 -2.54
N ARG A 157 16.34 16.29 -3.35
CA ARG A 157 14.94 16.69 -3.07
C ARG A 157 14.12 15.68 -2.22
N GLY A 158 14.66 15.26 -1.08
CA GLY A 158 13.88 14.49 -0.10
C GLY A 158 12.80 15.33 0.61
N GLN A 159 11.59 14.77 0.80
CA GLN A 159 10.49 15.46 1.50
C GLN A 159 10.72 15.53 3.03
N ASN A 160 10.33 16.67 3.63
CA ASN A 160 10.15 16.90 5.06
C ASN A 160 11.30 16.44 5.99
N LYS A 161 12.56 16.78 5.64
CA LYS A 161 13.75 16.53 6.48
C LYS A 161 13.65 17.12 7.89
N ASN A 162 12.87 18.20 8.06
CA ASN A 162 12.66 18.88 9.34
C ASN A 162 11.33 18.47 10.03
N ARG A 163 10.71 17.32 9.68
CA ARG A 163 9.49 16.86 10.39
C ARG A 163 9.84 16.66 11.87
N PRO A 164 9.15 17.32 12.83
CA PRO A 164 9.48 17.19 14.24
C PRO A 164 9.33 15.72 14.67
N HIS A 165 10.45 15.08 14.99
CA HIS A 165 10.42 13.75 15.56
C HIS A 165 10.04 13.87 17.04
N MET A 166 8.73 13.90 17.30
CA MET A 166 8.19 13.67 18.63
C MET A 166 8.58 12.26 19.09
N LYS A 167 9.76 12.16 19.72
CA LYS A 167 9.92 11.28 20.87
C LYS A 167 8.85 11.70 21.87
N PRO A 168 8.01 10.80 22.40
CA PRO A 168 7.08 11.14 23.46
C PRO A 168 7.90 11.50 24.72
N LYS A 169 8.17 12.80 24.92
CA LYS A 169 9.05 13.28 26.00
C LYS A 169 8.40 13.22 27.39
N HIS A 170 7.07 13.27 27.46
CA HIS A 170 6.29 13.08 28.69
C HIS A 170 5.19 12.03 28.44
N TYR A 171 5.60 10.78 28.36
CA TYR A 171 4.91 9.75 29.12
C TYR A 171 5.86 9.37 30.24
N GLU A 172 5.62 9.87 31.44
CA GLU A 172 6.47 9.56 32.60
C GLU A 172 6.42 8.05 32.81
N HIS A 173 7.58 7.41 32.62
CA HIS A 173 7.66 5.96 32.54
C HIS A 173 7.27 5.30 33.87
N ASP A 174 7.43 6.04 34.94
CA ASP A 174 7.28 5.65 36.33
C ASP A 174 5.81 5.74 36.80
N GLN A 175 4.94 6.38 36.01
CA GLN A 175 3.47 6.42 36.22
C GLN A 175 2.72 5.30 35.46
N LYS A 176 3.41 4.41 34.72
CA LYS A 176 2.73 3.33 33.99
C LYS A 176 2.48 2.12 34.88
N LEU A 177 1.25 1.59 34.84
CA LEU A 177 0.91 0.31 35.46
C LEU A 177 1.72 -0.84 34.83
N CYS A 178 2.21 -1.74 35.68
CA CYS A 178 3.03 -2.87 35.29
C CYS A 178 2.24 -3.88 34.44
N THR A 179 2.80 -4.33 33.32
CA THR A 179 2.13 -5.25 32.40
C THR A 179 1.74 -6.59 33.01
N SER A 180 2.36 -6.99 34.14
CA SER A 180 1.97 -8.19 34.88
C SER A 180 0.71 -8.00 35.73
N VAL A 181 0.42 -6.76 36.14
CA VAL A 181 -0.81 -6.35 36.84
C VAL A 181 -1.92 -6.02 35.83
N CYS A 182 -1.60 -5.53 34.64
CA CYS A 182 -2.55 -5.32 33.54
C CYS A 182 -3.07 -6.63 32.91
N GLN A 183 -2.61 -7.80 33.36
CA GLN A 183 -3.01 -9.11 32.83
C GLN A 183 -4.10 -9.74 33.69
N GLU A 184 -4.93 -10.57 33.06
CA GLU A 184 -6.01 -11.31 33.71
C GLU A 184 -5.86 -12.80 33.37
N PRO A 185 -5.55 -13.68 34.34
CA PRO A 185 -5.22 -13.37 35.73
C PRO A 185 -3.90 -12.57 35.88
N PRO A 186 -3.76 -11.73 36.93
CA PRO A 186 -2.51 -11.02 37.19
C PRO A 186 -1.34 -11.98 37.42
N MET A 187 -0.21 -11.70 36.78
CA MET A 187 1.02 -12.48 36.93
C MET A 187 1.96 -11.86 37.97
N LYS A 188 2.81 -12.68 38.60
CA LYS A 188 3.88 -12.19 39.47
C LYS A 188 4.90 -11.39 38.66
N CYS A 189 5.17 -10.15 39.06
CA CYS A 189 6.17 -9.32 38.39
C CYS A 189 7.58 -9.89 38.54
N TYR A 190 8.25 -10.16 37.41
CA TYR A 190 9.64 -10.64 37.36
C TYR A 190 10.63 -9.72 38.10
N PHE A 191 10.39 -8.41 38.11
CA PHE A 191 11.26 -7.42 38.74
C PHE A 191 10.90 -7.13 40.20
N GLY A 192 9.74 -7.61 40.69
CA GLY A 192 9.24 -7.31 42.03
C GLY A 192 9.25 -5.81 42.36
N GLU A 193 9.68 -5.47 43.57
CA GLU A 193 9.84 -4.11 44.09
C GLU A 193 10.84 -3.25 43.29
N LYS A 194 11.78 -3.88 42.56
CA LYS A 194 12.75 -3.18 41.70
C LYS A 194 12.15 -2.81 40.34
N CYS A 195 10.85 -2.98 40.15
CA CYS A 195 10.17 -2.59 38.92
C CYS A 195 9.86 -1.09 38.90
N ARG A 196 10.31 -0.38 37.87
CA ARG A 196 10.00 1.03 37.58
C ARG A 196 8.52 1.32 37.19
N PHE A 197 7.60 0.39 37.43
CA PHE A 197 6.21 0.48 37.00
C PHE A 197 5.30 0.30 38.21
N LEU A 198 4.19 1.03 38.24
CA LEU A 198 3.21 0.94 39.32
C LEU A 198 2.64 -0.47 39.41
N HIS A 199 2.46 -0.98 40.62
CA HIS A 199 1.74 -2.23 40.90
C HIS A 199 0.40 -1.99 41.60
N ASP A 200 0.23 -0.79 42.16
CA ASP A 200 -1.01 -0.28 42.72
C ASP A 200 -1.90 0.25 41.57
N VAL A 201 -3.10 -0.33 41.44
CA VAL A 201 -4.10 0.03 40.43
C VAL A 201 -4.83 1.31 40.80
N SER A 202 -5.10 1.55 42.09
CA SER A 202 -5.80 2.75 42.57
C SER A 202 -4.92 3.99 42.34
N LYS A 203 -3.66 3.94 42.77
CA LYS A 203 -2.69 5.01 42.51
C LYS A 203 -2.45 5.26 41.01
N TYR A 204 -2.52 4.21 40.18
CA TYR A 204 -2.49 4.38 38.73
C TYR A 204 -3.74 5.13 38.24
N LEU A 205 -4.94 4.75 38.67
CA LEU A 205 -6.19 5.40 38.28
C LEU A 205 -6.28 6.87 38.72
N GLU A 206 -5.69 7.24 39.86
CA GLU A 206 -5.53 8.64 40.31
C GLU A 206 -4.62 9.44 39.37
N SER A 207 -3.51 8.87 38.93
CA SER A 207 -2.57 9.50 37.98
C SER A 207 -3.07 9.53 36.53
N LYS A 208 -4.06 8.69 36.20
CA LYS A 208 -4.53 8.46 34.84
C LYS A 208 -5.38 9.65 34.35
N PRO A 209 -5.07 10.26 33.19
CA PRO A 209 -5.93 11.28 32.58
C PRO A 209 -7.35 10.75 32.37
N SER A 210 -8.34 11.59 32.70
CA SER A 210 -9.77 11.30 32.62
C SER A 210 -10.18 10.58 31.34
N ASP A 211 -11.15 9.67 31.43
CA ASP A 211 -11.65 8.96 30.25
C ASP A 211 -12.28 9.93 29.24
N LEU A 212 -12.15 9.60 27.96
CA LEU A 212 -12.49 10.44 26.80
C LEU A 212 -13.96 10.32 26.39
N GLY A 213 -14.79 9.68 27.22
CA GLY A 213 -16.19 9.37 26.96
C GLY A 213 -16.69 8.24 27.86
N ASP A 214 -18.01 8.06 27.83
CA ASP A 214 -18.81 7.09 28.58
C ASP A 214 -18.95 5.73 27.88
N HIS A 215 -18.47 5.58 26.64
CA HIS A 215 -18.66 4.38 25.82
C HIS A 215 -17.36 3.79 25.25
N CYS A 216 -17.01 2.57 25.67
CA CYS A 216 -15.87 1.82 25.13
C CYS A 216 -16.30 0.87 23.99
N HIS A 217 -15.89 1.21 22.76
CA HIS A 217 -16.12 0.41 21.55
C HIS A 217 -15.67 -1.07 21.69
N LEU A 218 -14.54 -1.31 22.37
CA LEU A 218 -14.02 -2.68 22.55
C LEU A 218 -14.92 -3.53 23.46
N TYR A 219 -15.41 -2.95 24.55
CA TYR A 219 -16.35 -3.63 25.45
C TYR A 219 -17.70 -3.85 24.77
N ALA A 220 -18.24 -2.82 24.10
CA ALA A 220 -19.51 -2.90 23.40
C ALA A 220 -19.50 -3.89 22.22
N THR A 221 -18.35 -4.08 21.55
CA THR A 221 -18.21 -5.03 20.44
C THR A 221 -17.94 -6.46 20.93
N TYR A 222 -16.98 -6.64 21.84
CA TYR A 222 -16.45 -7.97 22.18
C TYR A 222 -16.87 -8.51 23.55
N GLY A 223 -17.68 -7.74 24.29
CA GLY A 223 -18.07 -8.06 25.66
C GLY A 223 -16.99 -7.89 26.71
N LYS A 224 -15.72 -7.70 26.31
CA LYS A 224 -14.58 -7.48 27.20
C LYS A 224 -13.54 -6.56 26.56
N CYS A 225 -13.02 -5.61 27.32
CA CYS A 225 -11.99 -4.70 26.84
C CYS A 225 -10.58 -5.21 27.20
N GLN A 226 -9.77 -5.61 26.21
CA GLN A 226 -8.42 -6.15 26.43
C GLN A 226 -7.42 -5.18 27.11
N TYR A 227 -7.77 -3.91 27.27
CA TYR A 227 -6.93 -2.89 27.92
C TYR A 227 -7.29 -2.64 29.40
N GLY A 228 -8.43 -3.17 29.88
CA GLY A 228 -8.88 -3.04 31.27
C GLY A 228 -8.79 -1.59 31.77
N VAL A 229 -8.25 -1.41 32.98
CA VAL A 229 -8.08 -0.11 33.65
C VAL A 229 -7.29 0.93 32.84
N THR A 230 -6.40 0.48 31.94
CA THR A 230 -5.58 1.37 31.09
C THR A 230 -6.33 1.97 29.90
N CYS A 231 -7.53 1.45 29.59
CA CYS A 231 -8.42 1.98 28.56
C CYS A 231 -8.84 3.42 28.88
N ARG A 232 -8.82 4.34 27.90
CA ARG A 232 -9.32 5.72 28.03
C ARG A 232 -10.86 5.84 27.97
N TYR A 233 -11.56 4.74 28.18
CA TYR A 233 -13.02 4.60 28.27
C TYR A 233 -13.41 3.62 29.40
N ALA A 234 -12.52 3.46 30.39
CA ALA A 234 -12.61 2.46 31.46
C ALA A 234 -13.88 2.57 32.31
N LYS A 235 -14.37 3.78 32.59
CA LYS A 235 -15.62 4.01 33.35
C LYS A 235 -16.83 3.22 32.81
N SER A 236 -16.84 2.87 31.53
CA SER A 236 -17.90 2.10 30.88
C SER A 236 -17.83 0.57 31.10
N HIS A 237 -16.71 0.06 31.60
CA HIS A 237 -16.43 -1.38 31.66
C HIS A 237 -15.50 -1.80 32.82
N ILE A 238 -15.31 -0.96 33.84
CA ILE A 238 -14.57 -1.29 35.07
C ILE A 238 -15.53 -1.26 36.26
N GLY A 239 -15.51 -2.33 37.06
CA GLY A 239 -16.33 -2.47 38.27
C GLY A 239 -15.75 -1.75 39.49
N PRO A 240 -16.50 -1.69 40.61
CA PRO A 240 -16.07 -1.03 41.86
C PRO A 240 -14.80 -1.65 42.49
N ASP A 241 -14.44 -2.86 42.10
CA ASP A 241 -13.25 -3.61 42.52
C ASP A 241 -12.03 -3.38 41.60
N ASN A 242 -12.12 -2.39 40.71
CA ASN A 242 -11.16 -2.07 39.64
C ASN A 242 -10.92 -3.20 38.63
N LYS A 243 -11.79 -4.23 38.56
CA LYS A 243 -11.70 -5.29 37.54
C LYS A 243 -12.53 -4.99 36.30
N ASN A 244 -12.19 -5.66 35.22
CA ASN A 244 -12.84 -5.55 33.91
C ASN A 244 -14.19 -6.29 33.92
N LEU A 245 -15.26 -5.56 33.61
CA LEU A 245 -16.58 -6.14 33.39
C LEU A 245 -16.56 -7.04 32.14
N ILE A 246 -17.35 -8.11 32.19
CA ILE A 246 -17.45 -9.10 31.11
C ILE A 246 -18.93 -9.31 30.80
N ASN A 247 -19.34 -8.93 29.59
CA ASN A 247 -20.62 -9.36 29.03
C ASN A 247 -20.41 -10.76 28.43
N GLU A 248 -20.96 -11.78 29.10
CA GLU A 248 -20.77 -13.17 28.72
C GLU A 248 -21.33 -13.50 27.33
N ASP A 249 -22.50 -12.99 26.96
CA ASP A 249 -23.15 -13.31 25.68
C ASP A 249 -22.32 -12.82 24.49
N LEU A 250 -21.81 -11.59 24.57
CA LEU A 250 -20.87 -11.05 23.58
C LEU A 250 -19.53 -11.80 23.61
N THR A 251 -19.00 -12.14 24.79
CA THR A 251 -17.72 -12.86 24.91
C THR A 251 -17.81 -14.24 24.26
N LYS A 252 -18.88 -15.00 24.52
CA LYS A 252 -19.19 -16.30 23.89
C LYS A 252 -19.40 -16.18 22.38
N THR A 253 -19.99 -15.07 21.91
CA THR A 253 -20.18 -14.81 20.47
C THR A 253 -18.85 -14.66 19.70
N TRP A 254 -17.78 -14.20 20.37
CA TRP A 254 -16.45 -14.04 19.76
C TRP A 254 -15.43 -15.10 20.20
N GLU A 255 -15.84 -16.08 20.99
CA GLU A 255 -14.97 -17.15 21.48
C GLU A 255 -14.36 -17.94 20.31
N GLY A 256 -13.08 -18.30 20.43
CA GLY A 256 -12.30 -18.92 19.34
C GLY A 256 -12.04 -18.05 18.09
N THR A 257 -12.64 -16.86 17.97
CA THR A 257 -12.61 -16.09 16.71
C THR A 257 -11.35 -15.24 16.55
N VAL A 258 -10.49 -15.58 15.60
CA VAL A 258 -9.23 -14.86 15.32
C VAL A 258 -9.48 -13.58 14.50
N ILE A 259 -9.79 -12.49 15.19
CA ILE A 259 -10.09 -11.17 14.59
C ILE A 259 -8.95 -10.64 13.70
N VAL A 260 -7.69 -10.80 14.14
CA VAL A 260 -6.50 -10.28 13.44
C VAL A 260 -5.39 -11.32 13.38
N LYS A 261 -5.10 -11.80 12.16
CA LYS A 261 -4.03 -12.74 11.84
C LYS A 261 -2.67 -12.03 11.69
N ASN A 262 -1.60 -12.81 11.51
CA ASN A 262 -0.24 -12.35 11.19
C ASN A 262 0.41 -11.47 12.28
N SER A 263 0.09 -11.73 13.54
CA SER A 263 0.73 -11.07 14.68
C SER A 263 2.06 -11.74 15.02
N LEU A 264 3.17 -10.98 15.06
CA LEU A 264 4.49 -11.46 15.43
C LEU A 264 4.50 -12.02 16.87
N SER A 265 4.69 -13.34 17.01
CA SER A 265 4.87 -13.99 18.31
C SER A 265 6.19 -13.59 18.98
N LYS A 266 6.28 -13.77 20.30
CA LYS A 266 7.50 -13.43 21.05
C LYS A 266 8.67 -14.33 20.69
N ASP A 267 8.39 -15.60 20.39
CA ASP A 267 9.42 -16.61 20.14
C ASP A 267 9.98 -16.46 18.73
N LEU A 268 9.14 -16.23 17.72
CA LEU A 268 9.58 -15.83 16.39
C LEU A 268 10.39 -14.53 16.44
N GLN A 269 9.95 -13.53 17.21
CA GLN A 269 10.72 -12.30 17.42
C GLN A 269 12.10 -12.56 18.06
N GLN A 270 12.19 -13.48 19.03
CA GLN A 270 13.47 -13.87 19.62
C GLN A 270 14.38 -14.60 18.63
N ILE A 271 13.84 -15.59 17.91
CA ILE A 271 14.55 -16.42 16.92
C ILE A 271 15.14 -15.54 15.81
N LEU A 272 14.34 -14.62 15.25
CA LEU A 272 14.78 -13.65 14.24
C LEU A 272 15.89 -12.72 14.78
N ARG A 273 15.73 -12.14 15.97
CA ARG A 273 16.75 -11.27 16.59
C ARG A 273 18.05 -12.02 16.92
N LYS A 274 17.95 -13.28 17.33
CA LYS A 274 19.08 -14.19 17.56
C LYS A 274 19.67 -14.76 16.25
N LYS A 275 19.09 -14.44 15.09
CA LYS A 275 19.43 -14.98 13.75
C LYS A 275 19.41 -16.52 13.69
N LYS A 276 18.55 -17.17 14.48
CA LYS A 276 18.38 -18.64 14.54
C LYS A 276 17.19 -19.16 13.72
N PHE A 277 16.68 -18.35 12.78
CA PHE A 277 15.62 -18.78 11.87
C PHE A 277 16.25 -19.56 10.71
N TYR A 278 15.68 -20.71 10.36
CA TYR A 278 16.16 -21.59 9.29
C TYR A 278 15.54 -21.18 7.95
N PHE A 279 16.29 -21.28 6.86
CA PHE A 279 15.92 -20.75 5.54
C PHE A 279 16.26 -21.78 4.45
N ASP A 280 15.78 -23.01 4.62
CA ASP A 280 16.31 -24.16 3.89
C ASP A 280 15.97 -24.11 2.40
N LYS A 281 14.73 -23.72 2.02
CA LYS A 281 14.38 -23.51 0.60
C LYS A 281 15.25 -22.38 0.01
N SER A 282 15.40 -21.25 0.71
CA SER A 282 16.19 -20.11 0.24
C SER A 282 17.67 -20.46 0.08
N GLU A 283 18.25 -21.20 1.04
CA GLU A 283 19.67 -21.51 1.01
C GLU A 283 20.01 -22.57 -0.04
N GLN A 284 19.12 -23.54 -0.29
CA GLN A 284 19.26 -24.44 -1.44
C GLN A 284 19.29 -23.63 -2.75
N TYR A 285 18.33 -22.74 -2.96
CA TYR A 285 18.27 -21.87 -4.14
C TYR A 285 19.51 -20.96 -4.29
N LEU A 286 19.95 -20.31 -3.20
CA LEU A 286 21.12 -19.43 -3.22
C LEU A 286 22.43 -20.19 -3.44
N LYS A 287 22.54 -21.44 -2.95
CA LYS A 287 23.66 -22.35 -3.26
C LYS A 287 23.67 -22.72 -4.75
N GLN A 288 22.50 -22.95 -5.37
CA GLN A 288 22.39 -23.21 -6.81
C GLN A 288 22.78 -21.99 -7.67
N LEU A 289 22.26 -20.80 -7.37
CA LEU A 289 22.64 -19.55 -8.05
C LEU A 289 24.17 -19.33 -8.03
N ASN A 290 24.80 -19.55 -6.87
CA ASN A 290 26.25 -19.37 -6.73
C ASN A 290 27.08 -20.42 -7.48
N LYS A 291 26.56 -21.64 -7.70
CA LYS A 291 27.16 -22.61 -8.62
C LYS A 291 27.03 -22.15 -10.08
N GLY A 292 25.83 -21.70 -10.49
CA GLY A 292 25.59 -21.16 -11.83
C GLY A 292 26.51 -19.99 -12.18
N ASN A 293 26.59 -18.99 -11.32
CA ASN A 293 27.49 -17.83 -11.50
C ASN A 293 28.97 -18.23 -11.63
N LYS A 294 29.43 -19.30 -10.94
CA LYS A 294 30.79 -19.83 -11.13
C LYS A 294 30.96 -20.47 -12.50
N CYS A 295 30.02 -21.32 -12.92
CA CYS A 295 30.06 -21.95 -14.24
C CYS A 295 30.01 -20.93 -15.39
N GLU A 296 29.17 -19.90 -15.30
CA GLU A 296 29.13 -18.80 -16.27
C GLU A 296 30.46 -18.05 -16.32
N ASN A 297 31.04 -17.68 -15.17
CA ASN A 297 32.35 -17.02 -15.11
C ASN A 297 33.48 -17.89 -15.69
N HIS A 298 33.50 -19.20 -15.43
CA HIS A 298 34.45 -20.11 -16.07
C HIS A 298 34.21 -20.22 -17.59
N SER A 299 32.95 -20.28 -18.05
CA SER A 299 32.64 -20.32 -19.49
C SER A 299 32.99 -19.02 -20.22
N ASN A 300 32.84 -17.88 -19.56
CA ASN A 300 33.21 -16.57 -20.10
C ASN A 300 34.73 -16.35 -20.07
N ALA A 301 35.43 -16.88 -19.05
CA ALA A 301 36.89 -16.95 -19.05
C ALA A 301 37.40 -17.83 -20.20
N ALA A 302 36.83 -19.02 -20.39
CA ALA A 302 37.17 -19.93 -21.49
C ALA A 302 36.91 -19.29 -22.86
N LYS A 303 35.75 -18.66 -23.08
CA LYS A 303 35.45 -17.90 -24.31
C LYS A 303 36.44 -16.74 -24.54
N LYS A 304 36.85 -16.04 -23.48
CA LYS A 304 37.83 -14.95 -23.56
C LYS A 304 39.23 -15.47 -23.93
N MET A 305 39.64 -16.62 -23.39
CA MET A 305 40.88 -17.30 -23.80
C MET A 305 40.82 -17.80 -25.24
N PHE A 306 39.70 -18.40 -25.65
CA PHE A 306 39.50 -18.88 -27.03
C PHE A 306 39.54 -17.73 -28.06
N ALA A 307 38.99 -16.57 -27.71
CA ALA A 307 39.11 -15.35 -28.51
C ALA A 307 40.54 -14.80 -28.54
N GLN A 308 41.32 -14.96 -27.46
CA GLN A 308 42.74 -14.55 -27.42
C GLN A 308 43.63 -15.47 -28.25
N SER A 309 43.42 -16.79 -28.21
CA SER A 309 44.14 -17.75 -29.08
C SER A 309 43.95 -17.43 -30.56
N LYS A 310 42.71 -17.10 -30.97
CA LYS A 310 42.40 -16.80 -32.37
C LYS A 310 43.01 -15.50 -32.91
N CYS A 311 43.62 -14.67 -32.05
CA CYS A 311 44.35 -13.46 -32.46
C CYS A 311 45.87 -13.64 -32.50
N ILE A 312 46.38 -14.86 -32.33
CA ILE A 312 47.82 -15.17 -32.32
C ILE A 312 48.28 -15.78 -33.66
N GLU A 313 47.43 -16.55 -34.35
CA GLU A 313 47.77 -17.21 -35.61
C GLU A 313 47.86 -16.25 -36.82
N GLU A 314 47.13 -15.12 -36.79
CA GLU A 314 47.17 -14.10 -37.87
C GLU A 314 48.34 -13.07 -37.74
N LYS A 315 49.32 -13.31 -36.86
CA LYS A 315 50.44 -12.38 -36.62
C LYS A 315 51.85 -12.89 -36.96
N VAL A 316 51.95 -14.02 -37.65
CA VAL A 316 53.24 -14.59 -38.08
C VAL A 316 53.29 -14.85 -39.59
N ILE A 317 53.03 -13.82 -40.39
CA ILE A 317 53.60 -13.54 -41.73
C ILE A 317 53.35 -12.05 -42.02
N THR A 318 54.41 -11.21 -41.96
CA THR A 318 54.58 -9.96 -42.73
C THR A 318 55.84 -9.22 -42.27
N SER A 319 56.95 -9.44 -42.95
CA SER A 319 58.11 -8.53 -42.89
C SER A 319 59.00 -8.71 -44.12
N ASN A 320 58.73 -7.96 -45.19
CA ASN A 320 59.74 -7.26 -45.99
C ASN A 320 59.15 -6.47 -47.19
N SER A 321 59.87 -5.37 -47.50
CA SER A 321 60.03 -4.73 -48.82
C SER A 321 58.83 -4.26 -49.69
N THR A 322 58.57 -2.94 -49.59
CA THR A 322 58.64 -1.92 -50.68
C THR A 322 57.63 -1.85 -51.87
N GLU A 323 57.17 -0.60 -52.08
CA GLU A 323 56.91 0.11 -53.36
C GLU A 323 55.55 0.10 -54.12
N MET A 324 54.99 1.33 -54.23
CA MET A 324 54.23 1.97 -55.33
C MET A 324 53.35 1.14 -56.31
N LYS A 325 52.01 1.37 -56.27
CA LYS A 325 51.30 2.22 -57.28
C LYS A 325 49.79 2.43 -57.00
N LEU A 326 49.28 3.59 -57.46
CA LEU A 326 47.86 3.92 -57.77
C LEU A 326 47.54 3.46 -59.24
N PRO A 327 46.28 3.41 -59.76
CA PRO A 327 45.16 4.34 -59.46
C PRO A 327 43.66 3.83 -59.58
N ILE A 328 42.71 4.69 -59.15
CA ILE A 328 41.36 5.07 -59.73
C ILE A 328 40.39 3.98 -60.27
N GLY A 329 39.06 4.08 -60.00
CA GLY A 329 38.07 3.20 -60.70
C GLY A 329 36.53 3.27 -60.46
N ILE A 330 35.93 4.44 -60.17
CA ILE A 330 34.50 4.87 -60.28
C ILE A 330 33.35 3.89 -60.72
N SER A 331 32.17 4.07 -60.08
CA SER A 331 30.75 3.84 -60.50
C SER A 331 29.98 2.51 -60.33
N ASP A 332 28.89 2.63 -59.56
CA ASP A 332 27.51 2.13 -59.69
C ASP A 332 27.09 1.19 -60.85
N ARG A 333 26.22 0.21 -60.51
CA ARG A 333 24.85 0.12 -61.07
C ARG A 333 23.89 -0.80 -60.31
N VAL A 334 22.59 -0.57 -60.50
CA VAL A 334 21.44 -1.31 -59.94
C VAL A 334 20.98 -2.43 -60.88
N ILE A 335 20.46 -3.53 -60.34
CA ILE A 335 19.59 -4.50 -61.03
C ILE A 335 18.44 -4.90 -60.06
N GLU A 336 17.21 -4.96 -60.58
CA GLU A 336 16.01 -5.55 -59.94
C GLU A 336 15.48 -6.72 -60.83
N GLU A 337 14.30 -7.27 -60.49
CA GLU A 337 13.50 -8.27 -61.25
C GLU A 337 13.88 -9.78 -61.09
N LYS A 338 12.93 -10.75 -61.21
CA LYS A 338 11.54 -10.85 -60.69
C LYS A 338 10.94 -12.28 -60.85
N ASP A 339 9.99 -12.62 -59.95
CA ASP A 339 8.79 -13.48 -60.09
C ASP A 339 8.81 -14.96 -60.63
N SER A 340 7.84 -15.74 -60.09
CA SER A 340 7.22 -17.00 -60.60
C SER A 340 7.92 -18.38 -60.43
N SER A 341 7.24 -19.55 -60.45
CA SER A 341 6.01 -20.05 -59.76
C SER A 341 5.83 -21.59 -59.96
N VAL A 342 4.85 -22.23 -59.27
CA VAL A 342 4.38 -23.66 -59.40
C VAL A 342 5.33 -24.74 -58.79
N GLY A 343 4.91 -25.85 -58.14
CA GLY A 343 3.59 -26.29 -57.60
C GLY A 343 3.51 -27.81 -57.29
N SER A 344 2.92 -28.22 -56.14
CA SER A 344 2.62 -29.63 -55.71
C SER A 344 3.84 -30.55 -55.45
N GLN A 345 3.82 -31.76 -54.82
CA GLN A 345 2.91 -32.61 -53.97
C GLN A 345 3.82 -33.67 -53.24
N ASP A 346 3.45 -34.65 -52.39
CA ASP A 346 2.21 -35.23 -51.79
C ASP A 346 2.55 -35.96 -50.45
N CYS A 347 1.73 -35.89 -49.39
CA CYS A 347 0.78 -36.91 -48.86
C CYS A 347 1.27 -38.33 -48.45
N ILE A 348 1.33 -38.60 -47.13
CA ILE A 348 1.02 -39.91 -46.49
C ILE A 348 0.24 -39.66 -45.16
N LYS A 349 -0.69 -40.55 -44.81
CA LYS A 349 -1.47 -40.59 -43.54
C LYS A 349 -1.43 -42.00 -42.90
N ALA A 350 -1.61 -42.07 -41.58
CA ALA A 350 -2.26 -43.16 -40.83
C ALA A 350 -2.43 -42.74 -39.34
N GLU A 351 -3.17 -43.47 -38.51
CA GLU A 351 -4.64 -43.44 -38.37
C GLU A 351 -5.01 -43.80 -36.91
N LEU A 352 -6.29 -43.75 -36.52
CA LEU A 352 -6.74 -44.06 -35.14
C LEU A 352 -6.95 -45.59 -34.92
N PRO A 353 -7.23 -46.01 -33.68
CA PRO A 353 -8.64 -46.29 -33.37
C PRO A 353 -9.11 -45.77 -32.00
N SER A 354 -10.43 -45.74 -31.80
CA SER A 354 -11.10 -45.43 -30.54
C SER A 354 -12.18 -46.48 -30.23
N VAL A 355 -12.29 -46.92 -28.97
CA VAL A 355 -13.33 -47.83 -28.50
C VAL A 355 -13.80 -47.44 -27.09
N PHE A 356 -15.12 -47.41 -26.95
CA PHE A 356 -15.98 -47.33 -25.77
C PHE A 356 -15.44 -47.74 -24.39
N TYR A 357 -15.97 -47.07 -23.35
CA TYR A 357 -16.49 -47.75 -22.15
C TYR A 357 -17.92 -47.28 -21.83
N SER A 358 -18.72 -48.18 -21.26
CA SER A 358 -20.14 -48.01 -20.94
C SER A 358 -20.38 -47.65 -19.48
N GLU A 359 -21.58 -47.10 -19.18
CA GLU A 359 -22.08 -46.98 -17.81
C GLU A 359 -22.24 -48.34 -17.13
N ASN A 360 -22.04 -48.37 -15.81
CA ASN A 360 -22.93 -49.06 -14.89
C ASN A 360 -22.81 -48.51 -13.46
N THR A 361 -23.90 -48.57 -12.71
CA THR A 361 -23.98 -48.11 -11.32
C THR A 361 -23.74 -49.25 -10.34
N LEU A 362 -23.32 -48.94 -9.10
CA LEU A 362 -23.83 -49.62 -7.90
C LEU A 362 -23.48 -48.84 -6.61
N ASN A 363 -24.08 -49.28 -5.51
CA ASN A 363 -24.29 -48.55 -4.25
C ASN A 363 -23.36 -49.02 -3.11
N ASN A 364 -23.45 -48.34 -1.96
CA ASN A 364 -22.85 -48.67 -0.66
C ASN A 364 -21.32 -48.42 -0.52
N GLY A 365 -20.77 -48.16 0.67
CA GLY A 365 -21.43 -47.85 1.95
C GLY A 365 -20.60 -48.22 3.19
N GLN A 366 -20.64 -47.36 4.21
CA GLN A 366 -20.10 -47.51 5.57
C GLN A 366 -18.57 -47.51 5.76
N GLU A 367 -18.17 -46.96 6.91
CA GLU A 367 -16.82 -47.02 7.51
C GLU A 367 -16.63 -48.38 8.23
N PRO A 368 -15.40 -48.67 8.69
CA PRO A 368 -15.28 -49.14 10.08
C PRO A 368 -14.23 -48.37 10.90
N GLU A 369 -14.40 -48.45 12.22
CA GLU A 369 -13.66 -47.69 13.23
C GLU A 369 -12.27 -48.28 13.58
N SER A 370 -11.56 -47.57 14.46
CA SER A 370 -10.28 -47.95 15.05
C SER A 370 -10.32 -49.21 15.93
N THR A 371 -9.18 -49.88 16.08
CA THR A 371 -8.89 -50.68 17.28
C THR A 371 -7.40 -50.57 17.65
N GLN A 372 -7.10 -50.26 18.92
CA GLN A 372 -5.75 -50.31 19.49
C GLN A 372 -5.58 -51.60 20.29
N VAL A 373 -4.41 -52.26 20.18
CA VAL A 373 -3.82 -53.07 21.26
C VAL A 373 -2.30 -52.86 21.23
N ASN A 374 -1.67 -52.84 22.41
CA ASN A 374 -0.22 -52.63 22.61
C ASN A 374 0.59 -53.93 22.42
N VAL A 375 1.92 -53.85 22.52
CA VAL A 375 2.70 -54.53 23.58
C VAL A 375 4.17 -54.07 23.61
N GLU A 376 4.58 -53.66 24.81
CA GLU A 376 5.90 -53.70 25.49
C GLU A 376 7.23 -53.71 24.70
N ILE A 377 8.17 -52.86 25.18
CA ILE A 377 9.63 -53.03 25.04
C ILE A 377 10.23 -52.87 26.46
N ASN A 378 11.10 -53.79 26.87
CA ASN A 378 11.71 -53.79 28.21
C ASN A 378 13.03 -53.00 28.29
N GLU A 379 13.28 -52.53 29.51
CA GLU A 379 14.53 -51.99 30.08
C GLU A 379 15.70 -53.01 30.05
N VAL A 380 17.00 -52.70 30.28
CA VAL A 380 17.84 -51.48 30.43
C VAL A 380 19.32 -51.93 30.39
N SER A 381 20.27 -51.10 29.93
CA SER A 381 21.61 -50.96 30.56
C SER A 381 22.49 -49.87 29.92
N THR A 382 23.06 -49.00 30.76
CA THR A 382 23.97 -47.88 30.42
C THR A 382 25.44 -48.29 30.30
N PHE A 383 26.26 -47.49 29.60
CA PHE A 383 27.48 -46.88 30.18
C PHE A 383 28.02 -45.67 29.37
N SER A 384 29.11 -45.05 29.82
CA SER A 384 29.48 -43.63 29.54
C SER A 384 30.96 -43.35 29.20
N GLY A 385 31.22 -42.24 28.49
CA GLY A 385 32.52 -41.54 28.31
C GLY A 385 32.60 -40.87 26.92
N THR A 386 32.82 -39.56 26.73
CA THR A 386 34.04 -38.73 26.94
C THR A 386 35.27 -39.31 26.22
N ASP A 387 35.88 -38.65 25.22
CA ASP A 387 36.59 -37.36 25.40
C ASP A 387 36.89 -36.52 24.11
N THR A 388 37.77 -35.52 24.25
CA THR A 388 38.15 -34.36 23.40
C THR A 388 38.75 -34.54 21.98
N ASP A 389 38.92 -33.39 21.29
CA ASP A 389 39.55 -33.16 19.98
C ASP A 389 40.95 -33.78 19.75
N ILE A 390 41.24 -34.13 18.49
CA ILE A 390 42.55 -33.96 17.84
C ILE A 390 42.33 -33.72 16.34
N ALA A 391 43.24 -32.99 15.68
CA ALA A 391 43.06 -32.51 14.31
C ALA A 391 44.23 -32.84 13.36
N LYS A 392 43.92 -32.71 12.05
CA LYS A 392 44.79 -32.59 10.87
C LYS A 392 45.15 -33.86 10.06
N SER A 393 45.06 -33.65 8.74
CA SER A 393 45.96 -34.14 7.69
C SER A 393 45.82 -35.59 7.20
N ILE A 394 45.07 -35.74 6.12
CA ILE A 394 45.55 -36.38 4.88
C ILE A 394 45.04 -35.55 3.68
N LYS A 395 45.71 -35.66 2.54
CA LYS A 395 45.56 -34.81 1.35
C LYS A 395 44.41 -35.30 0.45
N ASP A 396 43.74 -34.38 -0.22
CA ASP A 396 42.93 -34.69 -1.39
C ASP A 396 43.86 -34.91 -2.60
N ASP A 397 44.03 -36.16 -3.04
CA ASP A 397 44.54 -36.48 -4.37
C ASP A 397 43.36 -36.76 -5.33
N ASN A 398 43.52 -36.37 -6.59
CA ASN A 398 42.41 -36.02 -7.47
C ASN A 398 42.01 -37.15 -8.43
N GLU A 399 41.25 -38.14 -7.94
CA GLU A 399 40.65 -39.20 -8.77
C GLU A 399 39.13 -39.02 -8.98
N GLY A 400 38.64 -39.49 -10.13
CA GLY A 400 37.29 -39.21 -10.61
C GLY A 400 36.20 -39.94 -9.84
N ILE A 401 35.08 -39.24 -9.57
CA ILE A 401 33.89 -39.83 -8.94
C ILE A 401 33.25 -40.84 -9.91
N ILE A 402 33.66 -42.11 -9.77
CA ILE A 402 32.87 -43.25 -10.21
C ILE A 402 31.56 -43.22 -9.41
N SER A 403 30.43 -43.31 -10.11
CA SER A 403 29.11 -43.34 -9.45
C SER A 403 28.99 -44.60 -8.60
N THR A 404 29.10 -44.42 -7.28
CA THR A 404 28.85 -45.48 -6.31
C THR A 404 27.38 -45.88 -6.37
N LYS A 405 27.10 -47.09 -6.88
CA LYS A 405 25.77 -47.70 -6.79
C LYS A 405 25.46 -47.99 -5.32
N THR A 406 24.77 -47.07 -4.66
CA THR A 406 24.15 -47.30 -3.35
C THR A 406 23.05 -48.34 -3.51
N LEU A 407 23.35 -49.59 -3.16
CA LEU A 407 22.37 -50.67 -3.03
C LEU A 407 21.57 -50.47 -1.74
N GLY A 408 20.61 -49.54 -1.79
CA GLY A 408 19.59 -49.33 -0.77
C GLY A 408 18.22 -49.86 -1.23
N VAL A 409 17.27 -49.89 -0.31
CA VAL A 409 15.84 -50.03 -0.67
C VAL A 409 15.43 -48.74 -1.35
N VAL A 410 14.94 -48.84 -2.59
CA VAL A 410 14.35 -47.71 -3.33
C VAL A 410 13.01 -47.38 -2.66
N THR A 411 12.84 -46.15 -2.18
CA THR A 411 11.56 -45.74 -1.58
C THR A 411 10.63 -45.14 -2.65
N ASP A 412 9.34 -44.97 -2.32
CA ASP A 412 8.39 -44.37 -3.27
C ASP A 412 8.80 -42.94 -3.66
N GLU A 413 9.51 -42.20 -2.80
CA GLU A 413 10.05 -40.87 -3.10
C GLU A 413 11.18 -40.87 -4.14
N ASP A 414 11.94 -41.96 -4.27
CA ASP A 414 12.99 -42.11 -5.30
C ASP A 414 12.39 -42.33 -6.70
N ILE A 415 11.26 -43.05 -6.77
CA ILE A 415 10.54 -43.39 -8.02
C ILE A 415 9.58 -42.26 -8.39
N ILE A 416 8.76 -41.84 -7.44
CA ILE A 416 7.73 -40.82 -7.60
C ILE A 416 8.35 -39.46 -7.31
N LYS A 417 8.87 -38.82 -8.36
CA LYS A 417 9.16 -37.38 -8.33
C LYS A 417 7.88 -36.61 -8.00
N VAL A 418 7.72 -36.28 -6.71
CA VAL A 418 6.67 -35.40 -6.20
C VAL A 418 6.69 -34.12 -7.02
N ARG A 419 5.63 -33.90 -7.80
CA ARG A 419 5.50 -32.67 -8.60
C ARG A 419 5.50 -31.48 -7.65
N SER A 420 6.24 -30.43 -7.98
CA SER A 420 6.14 -29.16 -7.26
C SER A 420 4.68 -28.74 -7.17
N CYS A 421 4.17 -28.56 -5.95
CA CYS A 421 2.77 -28.25 -5.70
C CYS A 421 2.31 -27.09 -6.58
N GLU A 422 1.18 -27.24 -7.28
CA GLU A 422 0.67 -26.17 -8.13
C GLU A 422 0.23 -24.99 -7.25
N LYS A 423 0.77 -23.81 -7.53
CA LYS A 423 0.44 -22.61 -6.76
C LYS A 423 -1.02 -22.25 -6.93
N LYS A 424 -1.67 -21.88 -5.83
CA LYS A 424 -3.05 -21.34 -5.80
C LYS A 424 -3.22 -20.28 -6.90
N GLN A 425 -3.99 -20.57 -7.95
CA GLN A 425 -4.11 -19.67 -9.10
C GLN A 425 -4.77 -18.33 -8.72
N LEU A 426 -4.24 -17.23 -9.28
CA LEU A 426 -4.62 -15.86 -8.92
C LEU A 426 -5.88 -15.43 -9.71
N ASN A 427 -7.06 -15.60 -9.10
CA ASN A 427 -8.32 -15.12 -9.68
C ASN A 427 -8.66 -13.69 -9.18
N PHE A 428 -8.14 -12.68 -9.89
CA PHE A 428 -8.45 -11.26 -9.69
C PHE A 428 -9.45 -10.70 -10.73
N LYS A 429 -10.04 -11.55 -11.58
CA LYS A 429 -10.93 -11.09 -12.66
C LYS A 429 -12.11 -10.30 -12.08
N ASP A 430 -12.41 -9.14 -12.67
CA ASP A 430 -13.49 -8.22 -12.31
C ASP A 430 -13.44 -7.61 -10.89
N LYS A 431 -12.36 -7.86 -10.13
CA LYS A 431 -12.20 -7.39 -8.73
C LYS A 431 -11.54 -6.02 -8.62
N LEU A 432 -12.01 -5.21 -7.67
CA LEU A 432 -11.45 -3.89 -7.38
C LEU A 432 -10.32 -4.00 -6.34
N TYR A 433 -9.13 -3.50 -6.70
CA TYR A 433 -7.92 -3.64 -5.88
C TYR A 433 -7.53 -2.31 -5.22
N LEU A 434 -7.56 -2.27 -3.88
CA LEU A 434 -6.97 -1.17 -3.10
C LEU A 434 -5.44 -1.25 -3.13
N ALA A 435 -4.78 -0.17 -3.55
CA ALA A 435 -3.34 -0.10 -3.62
C ALA A 435 -2.63 -0.22 -2.25
N PRO A 436 -1.41 -0.78 -2.20
CA PRO A 436 -0.52 -0.59 -1.06
C PRO A 436 -0.14 0.90 -0.93
N LEU A 437 -0.55 1.52 0.17
CA LEU A 437 -0.45 2.96 0.40
C LEU A 437 0.39 3.24 1.65
N THR A 438 1.67 3.56 1.50
CA THR A 438 2.55 3.83 2.65
C THR A 438 1.97 4.92 3.57
N THR A 439 1.95 4.65 4.88
CA THR A 439 1.37 5.43 5.99
C THR A 439 -0.15 5.50 6.06
N CYS A 440 -0.89 5.46 4.95
CA CYS A 440 -2.35 5.55 5.00
C CYS A 440 -3.06 4.19 4.83
N GLY A 441 -2.42 3.20 4.20
CA GLY A 441 -2.92 1.83 3.95
C GLY A 441 -2.83 0.88 5.15
N ASN A 442 -2.89 1.45 6.35
CA ASN A 442 -2.95 0.72 7.62
C ASN A 442 -4.25 -0.08 7.72
N LEU A 443 -4.28 -1.10 8.59
CA LEU A 443 -5.41 -2.03 8.70
C LEU A 443 -6.79 -1.33 8.93
N PRO A 444 -6.92 -0.30 9.79
CA PRO A 444 -8.14 0.49 9.90
C PRO A 444 -8.63 1.06 8.57
N PHE A 445 -7.75 1.72 7.79
CA PHE A 445 -8.14 2.27 6.49
C PHE A 445 -8.55 1.19 5.48
N ARG A 446 -7.86 0.03 5.47
CA ARG A 446 -8.23 -1.07 4.58
C ARG A 446 -9.60 -1.66 4.93
N ARG A 447 -9.97 -1.73 6.22
CA ARG A 447 -11.32 -2.12 6.67
C ARG A 447 -12.41 -1.15 6.21
N ILE A 448 -12.16 0.17 6.25
CA ILE A 448 -13.05 1.17 5.65
C ILE A 448 -13.28 0.87 4.16
N CYS A 449 -12.19 0.63 3.41
CA CYS A 449 -12.29 0.30 1.98
C CYS A 449 -13.01 -1.04 1.73
N LYS A 450 -12.79 -2.08 2.55
CA LYS A 450 -13.53 -3.36 2.47
C LYS A 450 -15.02 -3.17 2.70
N ARG A 451 -15.44 -2.38 3.69
CA ARG A 451 -16.87 -2.05 3.91
C ARG A 451 -17.48 -1.35 2.70
N PHE A 452 -16.74 -0.46 2.03
CA PHE A 452 -17.18 0.16 0.79
C PHE A 452 -17.03 -0.72 -0.47
N GLY A 453 -16.68 -1.99 -0.31
CA GLY A 453 -16.68 -2.96 -1.40
C GLY A 453 -15.37 -3.07 -2.18
N ALA A 454 -14.23 -2.66 -1.63
CA ALA A 454 -12.94 -3.13 -2.15
C ALA A 454 -12.89 -4.66 -2.08
N ASP A 455 -12.40 -5.32 -3.12
CA ASP A 455 -12.33 -6.78 -3.18
C ASP A 455 -10.98 -7.27 -2.66
N ILE A 456 -9.91 -6.75 -3.27
CA ILE A 456 -8.52 -7.11 -2.96
C ILE A 456 -7.88 -6.01 -2.13
N THR A 457 -7.17 -6.41 -1.08
CA THR A 457 -6.39 -5.52 -0.21
C THR A 457 -4.92 -5.92 -0.20
N CYS A 458 -4.03 -4.93 -0.06
CA CYS A 458 -2.61 -5.17 0.16
C CYS A 458 -2.12 -4.33 1.35
N GLY A 459 -1.27 -4.92 2.19
CA GLY A 459 -0.59 -4.23 3.29
C GLY A 459 0.31 -3.09 2.79
N GLU A 460 0.74 -2.24 3.72
CA GLU A 460 1.76 -1.24 3.41
C GLU A 460 3.09 -1.91 3.02
N MET A 461 3.84 -1.26 2.13
CA MET A 461 5.20 -1.64 1.73
C MET A 461 6.11 -1.91 2.96
N ALA A 462 6.45 -3.18 3.19
CA ALA A 462 7.26 -3.63 4.33
C ALA A 462 8.70 -3.95 3.91
N MET A 463 9.67 -3.41 4.66
CA MET A 463 11.11 -3.56 4.35
C MET A 463 11.61 -4.94 4.79
N CYS A 464 12.07 -5.78 3.85
CA CYS A 464 12.48 -7.17 4.12
C CYS A 464 13.52 -7.30 5.24
N ILE A 465 14.52 -6.41 5.26
CA ILE A 465 15.57 -6.36 6.30
C ILE A 465 14.97 -6.13 7.70
N LYS A 466 13.84 -5.41 7.80
CA LYS A 466 13.18 -5.11 9.08
C LYS A 466 12.23 -6.21 9.55
N LEU A 467 11.64 -6.96 8.62
CA LEU A 467 10.94 -8.20 8.91
C LEU A 467 11.92 -9.27 9.44
N LEU A 468 13.04 -9.49 8.74
CA LEU A 468 14.13 -10.39 9.15
C LEU A 468 14.78 -10.00 10.50
N GLN A 469 14.77 -8.72 10.87
CA GLN A 469 15.22 -8.24 12.20
C GLN A 469 14.15 -8.40 13.31
N GLY A 470 12.97 -8.95 13.02
CA GLY A 470 11.89 -9.09 13.98
C GLY A 470 11.38 -7.75 14.51
N GLN A 471 11.40 -6.68 13.70
CA GLN A 471 11.00 -5.33 14.13
C GLN A 471 9.47 -5.21 14.17
N SER A 472 8.89 -5.12 15.36
CA SER A 472 7.43 -5.13 15.57
C SER A 472 6.65 -4.04 14.81
N SER A 473 7.26 -2.89 14.51
CA SER A 473 6.61 -1.84 13.71
C SER A 473 6.41 -2.24 12.26
N GLU A 474 7.29 -3.09 11.72
CA GLU A 474 7.26 -3.57 10.34
C GLU A 474 6.29 -4.76 10.22
N TRP A 475 6.36 -5.69 11.18
CA TRP A 475 5.43 -6.81 11.28
C TRP A 475 3.97 -6.36 11.49
N ALA A 476 3.74 -5.19 12.08
CA ALA A 476 2.40 -4.61 12.18
C ALA A 476 1.76 -4.29 10.81
N LEU A 477 2.55 -4.12 9.75
CA LEU A 477 2.07 -3.88 8.38
C LEU A 477 1.49 -5.16 7.73
N LEU A 478 1.91 -6.33 8.22
CA LEU A 478 1.52 -7.65 7.71
C LEU A 478 0.16 -8.14 8.26
N LYS A 479 -0.41 -7.44 9.26
CA LYS A 479 -1.65 -7.82 9.93
C LYS A 479 -2.84 -7.82 8.96
N ARG A 480 -3.56 -8.95 8.94
CA ARG A 480 -4.79 -9.22 8.18
C ARG A 480 -5.98 -9.25 9.14
N HIS A 481 -7.08 -8.54 8.84
CA HIS A 481 -8.35 -8.69 9.55
C HIS A 481 -9.20 -9.80 8.90
N TYR A 482 -10.07 -10.47 9.65
CA TYR A 482 -10.87 -11.57 9.13
C TYR A 482 -11.79 -11.17 7.94
N THR A 483 -12.16 -9.89 7.84
CA THR A 483 -12.94 -9.33 6.72
C THR A 483 -12.11 -8.94 5.48
N GLU A 484 -10.84 -9.32 5.40
CA GLU A 484 -10.00 -9.12 4.22
C GLU A 484 -9.92 -10.44 3.45
N ASP A 485 -10.93 -10.72 2.59
CA ASP A 485 -11.11 -12.01 1.90
C ASP A 485 -9.96 -12.35 0.93
N LEU A 486 -9.39 -11.32 0.30
CA LEU A 486 -8.15 -11.40 -0.47
C LEU A 486 -7.16 -10.37 0.08
N PHE A 487 -6.10 -10.86 0.72
CA PHE A 487 -5.08 -10.03 1.36
C PHE A 487 -3.68 -10.41 0.87
N GLY A 488 -2.92 -9.42 0.41
CA GLY A 488 -1.50 -9.59 0.07
C GLY A 488 -0.56 -8.71 0.88
N VAL A 489 0.72 -9.07 0.87
CA VAL A 489 1.79 -8.30 1.49
C VAL A 489 2.74 -7.78 0.42
N GLN A 490 2.99 -6.47 0.42
CA GLN A 490 4.02 -5.86 -0.42
C GLN A 490 5.37 -5.80 0.30
N LEU A 491 6.39 -6.40 -0.30
CA LEU A 491 7.77 -6.41 0.16
C LEU A 491 8.65 -5.40 -0.58
N GLU A 492 9.63 -4.84 0.13
CA GLU A 492 10.62 -3.90 -0.39
C GLU A 492 12.06 -4.29 0.02
N GLY A 493 12.95 -4.28 -0.96
CA GLY A 493 14.34 -4.73 -0.84
C GLY A 493 15.07 -4.68 -2.19
N ALA A 494 16.38 -4.94 -2.17
CA ALA A 494 17.26 -4.65 -3.30
C ALA A 494 18.18 -5.82 -3.74
N PHE A 495 18.07 -6.98 -3.07
CA PHE A 495 19.00 -8.10 -3.23
C PHE A 495 18.29 -9.47 -3.16
N PRO A 496 18.62 -10.45 -4.03
CA PRO A 496 17.94 -11.75 -4.09
C PRO A 496 17.97 -12.55 -2.79
N ASP A 497 19.09 -12.55 -2.06
CA ASP A 497 19.25 -13.27 -0.79
C ASP A 497 18.22 -12.78 0.26
N THR A 498 18.11 -11.47 0.40
CA THR A 498 17.29 -10.81 1.40
C THR A 498 15.81 -10.90 1.05
N MET A 499 15.47 -10.80 -0.25
CA MET A 499 14.10 -10.97 -0.72
C MET A 499 13.62 -12.43 -0.59
N THR A 500 14.46 -13.40 -1.00
CA THR A 500 14.10 -14.83 -0.96
C THR A 500 13.95 -15.32 0.49
N LYS A 501 14.91 -15.01 1.37
CA LYS A 501 14.79 -15.33 2.80
C LYS A 501 13.58 -14.68 3.47
N CYS A 502 13.24 -13.45 3.08
CA CYS A 502 12.02 -12.81 3.60
C CYS A 502 10.75 -13.47 3.06
N ALA A 503 10.72 -13.93 1.82
CA ALA A 503 9.59 -14.63 1.24
C ALA A 503 9.35 -16.00 1.92
N GLU A 504 10.40 -16.76 2.19
CA GLU A 504 10.32 -18.02 2.96
C GLU A 504 9.85 -17.79 4.41
N LEU A 505 10.38 -16.78 5.08
CA LEU A 505 9.93 -16.37 6.43
C LEU A 505 8.43 -16.08 6.46
N LEU A 506 7.91 -15.39 5.44
CA LEU A 506 6.47 -15.13 5.30
C LEU A 506 5.70 -16.43 5.08
N ASN A 507 6.13 -17.26 4.12
CA ASN A 507 5.48 -18.53 3.78
C ASN A 507 5.32 -19.48 4.97
N GLN A 508 6.27 -19.48 5.90
CA GLN A 508 6.25 -20.32 7.09
C GLN A 508 5.47 -19.73 8.28
N ASN A 509 5.11 -18.43 8.27
CA ASN A 509 4.63 -17.74 9.49
C ASN A 509 3.41 -16.80 9.32
N ILE A 510 2.91 -16.53 8.11
CA ILE A 510 1.74 -15.67 7.91
C ILE A 510 0.74 -16.22 6.89
N ASP A 511 -0.53 -15.85 7.09
CA ASP A 511 -1.66 -16.08 6.18
C ASP A 511 -1.78 -14.90 5.20
N VAL A 512 -1.52 -15.18 3.91
CA VAL A 512 -1.68 -14.27 2.77
C VAL A 512 -2.17 -15.03 1.54
N ASP A 513 -2.87 -14.34 0.64
CA ASP A 513 -3.28 -14.90 -0.65
C ASP A 513 -2.24 -14.68 -1.76
N PHE A 514 -1.35 -13.70 -1.60
CA PHE A 514 -0.27 -13.39 -2.53
C PHE A 514 0.81 -12.52 -1.87
N VAL A 515 2.00 -12.48 -2.48
CA VAL A 515 3.08 -11.53 -2.12
C VAL A 515 3.34 -10.61 -3.31
N ASP A 516 3.52 -9.32 -3.07
CA ASP A 516 3.83 -8.31 -4.10
C ASP A 516 5.25 -7.75 -3.91
N ILE A 517 5.99 -7.54 -5.01
CA ILE A 517 7.29 -6.86 -4.99
C ILE A 517 7.09 -5.38 -5.32
N ASN A 518 7.58 -4.50 -4.44
CA ASN A 518 7.62 -3.08 -4.78
C ASN A 518 8.77 -2.79 -5.77
N VAL A 519 8.39 -2.47 -7.01
CA VAL A 519 9.29 -2.05 -8.11
C VAL A 519 8.93 -0.61 -8.55
N GLY A 520 8.21 0.14 -7.70
CA GLY A 520 7.58 1.42 -8.05
C GLY A 520 7.74 2.53 -7.01
N CYS A 521 8.31 2.23 -5.84
CA CYS A 521 8.54 3.20 -4.76
C CYS A 521 9.58 4.23 -5.19
N PRO A 522 9.23 5.54 -5.24
CA PRO A 522 10.13 6.57 -5.71
C PRO A 522 10.95 7.22 -4.58
N ILE A 523 10.83 6.74 -3.34
CA ILE A 523 11.48 7.35 -2.16
C ILE A 523 13.00 7.25 -2.31
N ASP A 524 13.71 8.37 -2.17
CA ASP A 524 15.14 8.43 -2.52
C ASP A 524 15.99 7.53 -1.62
N LEU A 525 15.63 7.38 -0.33
CA LEU A 525 16.27 6.44 0.61
C LEU A 525 16.14 4.96 0.20
N VAL A 526 15.11 4.62 -0.58
CA VAL A 526 14.87 3.29 -1.14
C VAL A 526 15.61 3.14 -2.47
N TYR A 527 15.44 4.11 -3.37
CA TYR A 527 16.11 4.18 -4.67
C TYR A 527 17.64 4.11 -4.56
N HIS A 528 18.25 4.88 -3.65
CA HIS A 528 19.71 4.87 -3.44
C HIS A 528 20.24 3.58 -2.80
N LYS A 529 19.36 2.72 -2.28
CA LYS A 529 19.72 1.36 -1.85
C LYS A 529 19.52 0.32 -2.96
N GLY A 530 19.09 0.75 -4.16
CA GLY A 530 18.81 -0.13 -5.30
C GLY A 530 17.46 -0.84 -5.24
N GLY A 531 16.56 -0.44 -4.33
CA GLY A 531 15.20 -0.96 -4.17
C GLY A 531 14.14 -0.10 -4.88
N GLY A 532 12.87 -0.47 -4.76
CA GLY A 532 11.73 0.22 -5.37
C GLY A 532 11.91 0.37 -6.89
N CYS A 533 11.64 1.56 -7.41
CA CYS A 533 11.89 1.83 -8.85
C CYS A 533 13.38 1.80 -9.24
N GLY A 534 14.32 1.71 -8.28
CA GLY A 534 15.73 1.46 -8.54
C GLY A 534 16.02 0.04 -9.05
N LEU A 535 15.11 -0.92 -8.82
CA LEU A 535 15.19 -2.27 -9.40
C LEU A 535 14.94 -2.28 -10.92
N MET A 536 14.21 -1.30 -11.47
CA MET A 536 13.91 -1.24 -12.91
C MET A 536 15.17 -1.13 -13.77
N ASN A 537 16.20 -0.42 -13.28
CA ASN A 537 17.48 -0.28 -13.96
C ASN A 537 18.46 -1.44 -13.63
N ARG A 538 17.98 -2.51 -12.97
CA ARG A 538 18.79 -3.62 -12.44
C ARG A 538 18.17 -4.97 -12.81
N LEU A 539 17.70 -5.12 -14.06
CA LEU A 539 16.86 -6.24 -14.52
C LEU A 539 17.36 -7.63 -14.07
N SER A 540 18.62 -7.98 -14.29
CA SER A 540 19.22 -9.25 -13.82
C SER A 540 19.05 -9.50 -12.31
N LYS A 541 19.09 -8.46 -11.46
CA LYS A 541 18.83 -8.60 -10.02
C LYS A 541 17.35 -8.71 -9.70
N LEU A 542 16.47 -8.07 -10.48
CA LEU A 542 15.02 -8.24 -10.36
C LEU A 542 14.58 -9.64 -10.78
N GLU A 543 15.12 -10.19 -11.86
CA GLU A 543 14.91 -11.59 -12.29
C GLU A 543 15.38 -12.59 -11.23
N GLN A 544 16.57 -12.38 -10.65
CA GLN A 544 17.08 -13.21 -9.54
C GLN A 544 16.21 -13.11 -8.27
N ILE A 545 15.59 -11.94 -8.01
CA ILE A 545 14.61 -11.78 -6.93
C ILE A 545 13.32 -12.56 -7.24
N VAL A 546 12.73 -12.39 -8.43
CA VAL A 546 11.48 -13.07 -8.81
C VAL A 546 11.66 -14.58 -8.80
N LYS A 547 12.68 -15.11 -9.48
CA LYS A 547 12.96 -16.56 -9.51
C LYS A 547 13.18 -17.15 -8.11
N GLY A 548 13.86 -16.42 -7.21
CA GLY A 548 14.08 -16.85 -5.83
C GLY A 548 12.81 -16.83 -4.98
N MET A 549 12.07 -15.73 -4.98
CA MET A 549 10.79 -15.66 -4.25
C MET A 549 9.79 -16.69 -4.79
N THR A 550 9.74 -16.90 -6.11
CA THR A 550 8.91 -17.93 -6.74
C THR A 550 9.33 -19.35 -6.36
N SER A 551 10.59 -19.64 -6.06
CA SER A 551 11.02 -20.99 -5.63
C SER A 551 10.68 -21.33 -4.17
N VAL A 552 10.38 -20.34 -3.32
CA VAL A 552 10.12 -20.55 -1.88
C VAL A 552 8.67 -20.31 -1.45
N LEU A 553 7.92 -19.49 -2.19
CA LEU A 553 6.51 -19.18 -1.93
C LEU A 553 5.57 -20.22 -2.53
N ASP A 554 4.61 -20.71 -1.75
CA ASP A 554 3.54 -21.59 -2.22
C ASP A 554 2.34 -20.78 -2.78
N VAL A 555 2.31 -19.46 -2.50
CA VAL A 555 1.35 -18.48 -3.03
C VAL A 555 1.86 -17.75 -4.30
N PRO A 556 0.96 -17.13 -5.10
CA PRO A 556 1.32 -16.22 -6.19
C PRO A 556 2.26 -15.08 -5.79
N LEU A 557 3.12 -14.71 -6.75
CA LEU A 557 4.03 -13.57 -6.65
C LEU A 557 3.65 -12.52 -7.70
N THR A 558 3.41 -11.29 -7.26
CA THR A 558 3.07 -10.15 -8.11
C THR A 558 4.15 -9.06 -8.02
N ALA A 559 4.13 -8.07 -8.92
CA ALA A 559 5.00 -6.91 -8.79
C ALA A 559 4.31 -5.60 -9.20
N LYS A 560 4.57 -4.54 -8.43
CA LYS A 560 4.06 -3.19 -8.71
C LYS A 560 5.15 -2.25 -9.25
N LEU A 561 5.06 -1.92 -10.53
CA LEU A 561 6.03 -1.12 -11.29
C LEU A 561 5.58 0.35 -11.46
N ARG A 562 6.51 1.18 -11.98
CA ARG A 562 6.27 2.48 -12.65
C ARG A 562 6.57 2.35 -14.15
N THR A 563 6.30 3.38 -14.97
CA THR A 563 6.66 3.33 -16.40
C THR A 563 8.18 3.31 -16.63
N GLY A 564 8.93 3.99 -15.76
CA GLY A 564 10.38 4.06 -15.77
C GLY A 564 10.92 4.95 -14.63
N VAL A 565 12.23 5.17 -14.61
CA VAL A 565 12.87 6.11 -13.66
C VAL A 565 12.70 7.55 -14.15
N HIS A 566 13.11 7.84 -15.38
CA HIS A 566 13.15 9.21 -15.91
C HIS A 566 11.85 9.62 -16.61
N GLU A 567 11.53 10.91 -16.65
CA GLU A 567 10.44 11.41 -17.50
C GLU A 567 10.74 11.17 -19.00
N LYS A 568 9.70 10.87 -19.79
CA LYS A 568 9.74 10.40 -21.20
C LYS A 568 10.47 9.08 -21.48
N ILE A 569 11.37 8.61 -20.62
CA ILE A 569 12.08 7.32 -20.80
C ILE A 569 11.30 6.18 -20.14
N ASN A 570 10.26 5.73 -20.85
CA ASN A 570 9.45 4.58 -20.47
C ASN A 570 10.18 3.25 -20.80
N ILE A 571 10.29 2.35 -19.82
CA ILE A 571 11.04 1.07 -19.93
C ILE A 571 10.27 -0.18 -19.46
N ALA A 572 9.13 -0.02 -18.79
CA ALA A 572 8.35 -1.16 -18.27
C ALA A 572 8.02 -2.24 -19.32
N HIS A 573 7.69 -1.85 -20.57
CA HIS A 573 7.43 -2.78 -21.68
C HIS A 573 8.60 -3.74 -21.98
N LYS A 574 9.84 -3.33 -21.69
CA LYS A 574 11.05 -4.17 -21.85
C LYS A 574 11.33 -5.08 -20.65
N ILE A 575 10.68 -4.82 -19.52
CA ILE A 575 10.89 -5.55 -18.26
C ILE A 575 9.80 -6.61 -18.08
N ILE A 576 8.55 -6.28 -18.43
CA ILE A 576 7.36 -7.10 -18.18
C ILE A 576 7.46 -8.53 -18.76
N PRO A 577 7.93 -8.75 -20.02
CA PRO A 577 8.11 -10.11 -20.56
C PRO A 577 9.07 -10.95 -19.70
N ASN A 578 10.24 -10.41 -19.37
CA ASN A 578 11.22 -11.10 -18.52
C ASN A 578 10.65 -11.49 -17.14
N LEU A 579 9.75 -10.67 -16.56
CA LEU A 579 9.13 -11.02 -15.28
C LEU A 579 8.09 -12.14 -15.42
N ARG A 580 7.25 -12.11 -16.46
CA ARG A 580 6.35 -13.23 -16.82
C ARG A 580 7.15 -14.52 -16.98
N ASP A 581 8.23 -14.46 -17.74
CA ASP A 581 9.06 -15.62 -18.07
C ASP A 581 9.93 -16.08 -16.87
N CYS A 582 10.00 -15.28 -15.80
CA CYS A 582 10.52 -15.68 -14.48
C CYS A 582 9.44 -16.32 -13.56
N GLY A 583 8.21 -16.51 -14.03
CA GLY A 583 7.11 -17.08 -13.25
C GLY A 583 6.37 -16.08 -12.35
N LEU A 584 6.34 -14.79 -12.71
CA LEU A 584 5.49 -13.81 -12.03
C LEU A 584 4.01 -13.99 -12.44
N SER A 585 3.09 -13.86 -11.48
CA SER A 585 1.67 -14.16 -11.68
C SER A 585 0.82 -12.96 -12.12
N LEU A 586 1.23 -11.73 -11.78
CA LEU A 586 0.54 -10.48 -12.17
C LEU A 586 1.48 -9.27 -12.05
N VAL A 587 1.34 -8.31 -12.97
CA VAL A 587 1.97 -6.98 -12.86
C VAL A 587 0.92 -5.91 -12.57
N THR A 588 1.24 -4.93 -11.72
CA THR A 588 0.50 -3.67 -11.65
C THR A 588 1.38 -2.51 -12.10
N LEU A 589 0.95 -1.72 -13.08
CA LEU A 589 1.72 -0.60 -13.62
C LEU A 589 1.16 0.76 -13.19
N HIS A 590 1.95 1.57 -12.48
CA HIS A 590 1.65 3.00 -12.31
C HIS A 590 2.10 3.77 -13.55
N GLY A 591 1.15 4.40 -14.25
CA GLY A 591 1.37 5.21 -15.47
C GLY A 591 2.11 6.54 -15.26
N ARG A 592 3.17 6.55 -14.44
CA ARG A 592 4.10 7.68 -14.27
C ARG A 592 5.51 7.18 -14.03
N SER A 593 6.52 7.96 -14.44
CA SER A 593 7.90 7.72 -14.05
C SER A 593 8.17 8.04 -12.57
N ARG A 594 9.35 7.69 -12.03
CA ARG A 594 9.79 8.13 -10.69
C ARG A 594 9.85 9.66 -10.61
N GLU A 595 10.44 10.30 -11.61
CA GLU A 595 10.65 11.76 -11.64
C GLU A 595 9.35 12.55 -11.71
N GLN A 596 8.38 12.09 -12.50
CA GLN A 596 7.05 12.70 -12.59
C GLN A 596 6.29 12.71 -11.25
N ARG A 597 6.65 11.83 -10.30
CA ARG A 597 6.03 11.67 -8.97
C ARG A 597 4.50 11.58 -9.04
N TYR A 598 3.84 12.75 -9.02
CA TYR A 598 2.41 13.03 -9.05
C TYR A 598 2.04 14.33 -9.80
N THR A 599 2.97 15.00 -10.49
CA THR A 599 2.78 16.36 -11.08
C THR A 599 2.12 16.34 -12.47
N LYS A 600 2.37 15.30 -13.27
CA LYS A 600 1.67 15.02 -14.53
C LYS A 600 0.44 14.14 -14.29
N LEU A 601 -0.41 13.96 -15.29
CA LEU A 601 -1.46 12.93 -15.32
C LEU A 601 -0.83 11.52 -15.41
N SER A 602 -1.66 10.48 -15.32
CA SER A 602 -1.26 9.10 -15.60
C SER A 602 -1.37 8.81 -17.10
N ASP A 603 -0.26 8.34 -17.67
CA ASP A 603 -0.17 7.82 -19.03
C ASP A 603 -0.89 6.46 -19.08
N TRP A 604 -2.07 6.42 -19.70
CA TRP A 604 -2.92 5.22 -19.83
C TRP A 604 -2.76 4.51 -21.17
N GLU A 605 -2.35 5.21 -22.22
CA GLU A 605 -1.99 4.63 -23.52
C GLU A 605 -0.77 3.72 -23.38
N TYR A 606 0.25 4.15 -22.64
CA TYR A 606 1.40 3.31 -22.34
C TYR A 606 1.07 2.18 -21.34
N ILE A 607 0.04 2.33 -20.50
CA ILE A 607 -0.47 1.21 -19.68
C ILE A 607 -1.11 0.14 -20.59
N ASP A 608 -1.92 0.54 -21.57
CA ASP A 608 -2.52 -0.39 -22.55
C ASP A 608 -1.44 -1.17 -23.32
N HIS A 609 -0.47 -0.46 -23.91
CA HIS A 609 0.66 -1.11 -24.60
C HIS A 609 1.40 -2.10 -23.69
N CYS A 610 1.61 -1.75 -22.41
CA CYS A 610 2.21 -2.68 -21.45
C CYS A 610 1.30 -3.88 -21.11
N ALA A 611 -0.03 -3.72 -21.12
CA ALA A 611 -0.98 -4.81 -20.89
C ALA A 611 -0.98 -5.81 -22.05
N GLN A 612 -0.97 -5.32 -23.29
CA GLN A 612 -0.82 -6.13 -24.50
C GLN A 612 0.49 -6.95 -24.45
N VAL A 613 1.60 -6.32 -24.06
CA VAL A 613 2.92 -6.96 -23.93
C VAL A 613 3.01 -7.96 -22.74
N ALA A 614 2.18 -7.79 -21.70
CA ALA A 614 2.13 -8.71 -20.56
C ALA A 614 1.47 -10.06 -20.88
N ASN A 615 0.52 -10.07 -21.83
CA ASN A 615 -0.29 -11.23 -22.21
C ASN A 615 0.57 -12.52 -22.39
N PRO A 616 0.14 -13.69 -21.87
CA PRO A 616 -1.10 -13.96 -21.13
C PRO A 616 -1.07 -13.62 -19.63
N MET A 617 0.03 -13.07 -19.08
CA MET A 617 0.04 -12.63 -17.67
C MET A 617 -0.84 -11.38 -17.50
N PRO A 618 -1.74 -11.35 -16.51
CA PRO A 618 -2.61 -10.20 -16.29
C PRO A 618 -1.83 -8.95 -15.87
N LEU A 619 -2.25 -7.80 -16.38
CA LEU A 619 -1.74 -6.49 -15.98
C LEU A 619 -2.86 -5.60 -15.44
N PHE A 620 -2.64 -5.05 -14.25
CA PHE A 620 -3.53 -4.08 -13.63
C PHE A 620 -3.04 -2.65 -13.86
N GLY A 621 -3.93 -1.79 -14.36
CA GLY A 621 -3.65 -0.37 -14.53
C GLY A 621 -3.78 0.40 -13.20
N ASN A 622 -2.86 1.31 -12.94
CA ASN A 622 -2.90 2.14 -11.72
C ASN A 622 -2.64 3.61 -12.05
N GLY A 623 -3.64 4.46 -11.84
CA GLY A 623 -3.46 5.90 -11.93
C GLY A 623 -4.76 6.68 -12.08
N ASP A 624 -4.93 7.69 -11.23
CA ASP A 624 -5.83 8.82 -11.45
C ASP A 624 -7.34 8.58 -11.56
N ILE A 625 -7.79 7.36 -11.26
CA ILE A 625 -9.20 7.05 -11.00
C ILE A 625 -9.67 7.81 -9.75
N LEU A 626 -10.69 8.68 -9.91
CA LEU A 626 -11.41 9.36 -8.82
C LEU A 626 -12.95 9.22 -8.94
N SER A 627 -13.44 8.73 -10.07
CA SER A 627 -14.86 8.48 -10.37
C SER A 627 -15.09 7.07 -10.91
N PHE A 628 -16.34 6.60 -10.94
CA PHE A 628 -16.69 5.38 -11.68
C PHE A 628 -16.58 5.57 -13.20
N GLU A 629 -16.77 6.79 -13.70
CA GLU A 629 -16.59 7.14 -15.12
C GLU A 629 -15.12 6.99 -15.54
N ASP A 630 -14.16 7.37 -14.70
CA ASP A 630 -12.73 7.08 -14.93
C ASP A 630 -12.48 5.58 -15.04
N ALA A 631 -13.05 4.80 -14.12
CA ALA A 631 -12.89 3.35 -14.08
C ALA A 631 -13.48 2.66 -15.32
N ASN A 632 -14.68 3.09 -15.73
CA ASN A 632 -15.35 2.61 -16.94
C ASN A 632 -14.56 3.00 -18.20
N ARG A 633 -14.13 4.26 -18.30
CA ARG A 633 -13.33 4.77 -19.43
C ARG A 633 -12.07 3.94 -19.63
N VAL A 634 -11.26 3.73 -18.59
CA VAL A 634 -10.01 2.95 -18.75
C VAL A 634 -10.27 1.46 -19.01
N LYS A 635 -11.35 0.89 -18.48
CA LYS A 635 -11.78 -0.49 -18.84
C LYS A 635 -12.23 -0.61 -20.30
N ALA A 636 -12.82 0.45 -20.87
CA ALA A 636 -13.30 0.46 -22.25
C ALA A 636 -12.20 0.79 -23.28
N THR A 637 -11.19 1.58 -22.89
CA THR A 637 -10.13 2.04 -23.81
C THR A 637 -8.78 1.34 -23.61
N THR A 638 -8.65 0.35 -22.72
CA THR A 638 -7.37 -0.35 -22.48
C THR A 638 -7.56 -1.84 -22.18
N SER A 639 -6.55 -2.63 -22.54
CA SER A 639 -6.48 -4.10 -22.41
C SER A 639 -6.16 -4.58 -21.00
N VAL A 640 -6.32 -3.74 -19.96
CA VAL A 640 -5.96 -4.10 -18.58
C VAL A 640 -6.93 -5.14 -18.00
N SER A 641 -6.38 -6.13 -17.30
CA SER A 641 -7.18 -7.17 -16.63
C SER A 641 -7.95 -6.67 -15.40
N GLY A 642 -7.69 -5.43 -14.99
CA GLY A 642 -8.35 -4.76 -13.88
C GLY A 642 -7.66 -3.44 -13.51
N ILE A 643 -8.18 -2.78 -12.48
CA ILE A 643 -7.67 -1.49 -12.00
C ILE A 643 -7.30 -1.54 -10.52
N MET A 644 -6.19 -0.90 -10.18
CA MET A 644 -5.80 -0.65 -8.79
C MET A 644 -6.03 0.82 -8.43
N ILE A 645 -6.78 1.06 -7.37
CA ILE A 645 -7.18 2.40 -6.92
C ILE A 645 -6.30 2.82 -5.73
N ALA A 646 -5.73 4.03 -5.82
CA ALA A 646 -4.77 4.55 -4.85
C ALA A 646 -5.27 5.84 -4.19
N ARG A 647 -4.85 7.01 -4.71
CA ARG A 647 -5.25 8.32 -4.18
C ARG A 647 -6.77 8.57 -4.23
N GLY A 648 -7.47 7.96 -5.19
CA GLY A 648 -8.93 7.99 -5.27
C GLY A 648 -9.59 7.51 -3.98
N ALA A 649 -9.18 6.33 -3.47
CA ALA A 649 -9.70 5.79 -2.22
C ALA A 649 -9.34 6.64 -0.99
N LEU A 650 -8.17 7.29 -0.96
CA LEU A 650 -7.79 8.20 0.13
C LEU A 650 -8.62 9.49 0.17
N ILE A 651 -9.04 9.98 -1.00
CA ILE A 651 -9.94 11.15 -1.12
C ILE A 651 -11.39 10.71 -0.89
N LYS A 652 -11.76 9.50 -1.32
CA LYS A 652 -13.14 9.02 -1.40
C LYS A 652 -13.19 7.49 -1.24
N PRO A 653 -13.22 6.93 -0.01
CA PRO A 653 -13.23 5.48 0.20
C PRO A 653 -14.41 4.75 -0.48
N TRP A 654 -15.56 5.42 -0.61
CA TRP A 654 -16.75 4.91 -1.29
C TRP A 654 -16.64 4.85 -2.83
N ILE A 655 -15.47 5.19 -3.41
CA ILE A 655 -15.18 4.97 -4.84
C ILE A 655 -15.38 3.52 -5.28
N PHE A 656 -15.12 2.55 -4.39
CA PHE A 656 -15.38 1.13 -4.67
C PHE A 656 -16.88 0.83 -4.81
N THR A 657 -17.72 1.55 -4.05
CA THR A 657 -19.18 1.45 -4.10
C THR A 657 -19.73 2.14 -5.35
N GLU A 658 -19.24 3.33 -5.69
CA GLU A 658 -19.58 4.02 -6.94
C GLU A 658 -19.29 3.16 -8.19
N ILE A 659 -18.16 2.46 -8.21
CA ILE A 659 -17.78 1.58 -9.33
C ILE A 659 -18.68 0.33 -9.41
N LYS A 660 -19.13 -0.20 -8.27
CA LYS A 660 -20.04 -1.36 -8.23
C LYS A 660 -21.49 -1.00 -8.52
N GLU A 661 -21.95 0.18 -8.09
CA GLU A 661 -23.30 0.68 -8.32
C GLU A 661 -23.46 1.55 -9.58
N GLN A 662 -22.35 1.84 -10.28
CA GLN A 662 -22.31 2.61 -11.52
C GLN A 662 -22.95 4.02 -11.40
N ARG A 663 -22.73 4.68 -10.25
CA ARG A 663 -23.28 6.01 -9.94
C ARG A 663 -22.36 6.81 -9.03
N HIS A 664 -22.52 8.13 -9.03
CA HIS A 664 -21.91 9.03 -8.04
C HIS A 664 -22.61 8.92 -6.67
N TRP A 665 -21.86 9.18 -5.60
CA TRP A 665 -22.34 9.16 -4.22
C TRP A 665 -22.13 10.53 -3.55
N ASP A 666 -23.20 11.31 -3.37
CA ASP A 666 -23.17 12.65 -2.75
C ASP A 666 -23.47 12.66 -1.24
N ILE A 667 -22.71 11.87 -0.47
CA ILE A 667 -22.99 11.70 0.96
C ILE A 667 -22.81 12.99 1.78
N SER A 668 -23.58 13.09 2.86
CA SER A 668 -23.64 14.22 3.79
C SER A 668 -22.35 14.41 4.61
N SER A 669 -22.27 15.52 5.35
CA SER A 669 -21.26 15.73 6.39
C SER A 669 -21.32 14.67 7.49
N ARG A 670 -22.55 14.30 7.91
CA ARG A 670 -22.82 13.32 8.95
C ARG A 670 -22.31 11.93 8.56
N GLU A 671 -22.69 11.41 7.40
CA GLU A 671 -22.22 10.11 6.91
C GLU A 671 -20.68 10.10 6.79
N ARG A 672 -20.07 11.20 6.32
CA ARG A 672 -18.61 11.33 6.28
C ARG A 672 -17.97 11.34 7.66
N PHE A 673 -18.63 11.91 8.67
CA PHE A 673 -18.15 11.89 10.06
C PHE A 673 -18.30 10.51 10.70
N GLU A 674 -19.38 9.78 10.41
CA GLU A 674 -19.59 8.40 10.82
C GLU A 674 -18.49 7.48 10.25
N ILE A 675 -18.05 7.68 9.00
CA ILE A 675 -16.86 6.98 8.45
C ILE A 675 -15.57 7.30 9.23
N LEU A 676 -15.43 8.50 9.79
CA LEU A 676 -14.30 8.83 10.67
C LEU A 676 -14.43 8.17 12.06
N GLN A 677 -15.65 8.00 12.57
CA GLN A 677 -15.92 7.21 13.78
C GLN A 677 -15.57 5.74 13.56
N ASP A 678 -15.91 5.16 12.40
CA ASP A 678 -15.50 3.81 12.01
C ASP A 678 -13.97 3.66 11.99
N PHE A 679 -13.25 4.63 11.40
CA PHE A 679 -11.79 4.63 11.38
C PHE A 679 -11.21 4.73 12.79
N ARG A 680 -11.80 5.57 13.65
CA ARG A 680 -11.46 5.66 15.08
C ARG A 680 -11.66 4.32 15.78
N ASN A 681 -12.81 3.67 15.59
CA ASN A 681 -13.17 2.39 16.18
C ASN A 681 -12.16 1.29 15.78
N TYR A 682 -11.92 1.12 14.48
CA TYR A 682 -10.93 0.16 13.97
C TYR A 682 -9.49 0.52 14.41
N GLY A 683 -9.19 1.80 14.61
CA GLY A 683 -7.94 2.29 15.19
C GLY A 683 -7.74 1.84 16.63
N LEU A 684 -8.76 1.97 17.48
CA LEU A 684 -8.71 1.50 18.87
C LEU A 684 -8.61 -0.03 18.96
N GLU A 685 -9.21 -0.78 18.04
CA GLU A 685 -9.05 -2.24 17.92
C GLU A 685 -7.62 -2.65 17.51
N HIS A 686 -7.02 -1.93 16.55
CA HIS A 686 -5.74 -2.31 15.93
C HIS A 686 -4.49 -1.76 16.65
N TRP A 687 -4.61 -0.62 17.32
CA TRP A 687 -3.50 0.05 18.02
C TRP A 687 -3.71 0.19 19.53
N GLY A 688 -4.97 0.24 19.98
CA GLY A 688 -5.34 0.18 21.38
C GLY A 688 -6.26 1.31 21.85
N SER A 689 -6.98 1.04 22.93
CA SER A 689 -7.78 2.04 23.65
C SER A 689 -7.03 2.68 24.83
N ASP A 690 -5.78 2.28 25.10
CA ASP A 690 -4.88 3.02 25.98
C ASP A 690 -4.48 4.38 25.37
N THR A 691 -3.88 5.26 26.17
CA THR A 691 -3.44 6.59 25.72
C THR A 691 -2.49 6.53 24.50
N GLN A 692 -1.66 5.49 24.38
CA GLN A 692 -0.75 5.33 23.24
C GLN A 692 -1.49 4.87 21.97
N GLY A 693 -2.44 3.94 22.09
CA GLY A 693 -3.29 3.50 20.99
C GLY A 693 -4.22 4.60 20.49
N VAL A 694 -4.80 5.40 21.39
CA VAL A 694 -5.58 6.61 21.08
C VAL A 694 -4.75 7.60 20.28
N GLU A 695 -3.58 8.02 20.78
CA GLU A 695 -2.76 9.02 20.08
C GLU A 695 -2.12 8.50 18.79
N LYS A 696 -1.90 7.18 18.69
CA LYS A 696 -1.52 6.54 17.42
C LYS A 696 -2.67 6.56 16.42
N SER A 697 -3.90 6.28 16.87
CA SER A 697 -5.12 6.40 16.05
C SER A 697 -5.31 7.82 15.54
N ARG A 698 -5.18 8.83 16.44
CA ARG A 698 -5.23 10.26 16.10
C ARG A 698 -4.22 10.60 15.02
N LYS A 699 -2.98 10.16 15.17
CA LYS A 699 -1.91 10.44 14.21
C LYS A 699 -2.19 9.89 12.81
N PHE A 700 -2.71 8.67 12.69
CA PHE A 700 -3.04 8.10 11.38
C PHE A 700 -4.32 8.69 10.79
N LEU A 701 -5.31 9.05 11.62
CA LEU A 701 -6.48 9.83 11.21
C LEU A 701 -6.07 11.18 10.59
N LEU A 702 -5.14 11.91 11.23
CA LEU A 702 -4.61 13.18 10.72
C LEU A 702 -3.80 13.04 9.42
N GLU A 703 -3.05 11.94 9.24
CA GLU A 703 -2.38 11.65 7.96
C GLU A 703 -3.41 11.40 6.84
N TRP A 704 -4.53 10.71 7.14
CA TRP A 704 -5.60 10.47 6.16
C TRP A 704 -6.46 11.72 5.88
N LEU A 705 -6.80 12.53 6.88
CA LEU A 705 -7.52 13.80 6.71
C LEU A 705 -6.82 14.73 5.70
N SER A 706 -5.48 14.71 5.63
CA SER A 706 -4.69 15.45 4.63
C SER A 706 -4.92 15.03 3.16
N PHE A 707 -5.67 13.95 2.91
CA PHE A 707 -6.20 13.56 1.61
C PHE A 707 -7.73 13.74 1.53
N LEU A 708 -8.48 13.41 2.59
CA LEU A 708 -9.94 13.50 2.62
C LEU A 708 -10.45 14.93 2.41
N CYS A 709 -9.71 15.94 2.89
CA CYS A 709 -9.99 17.37 2.65
C CYS A 709 -9.90 17.82 1.18
N ARG A 710 -9.66 16.89 0.23
CA ARG A 710 -9.75 17.15 -1.21
C ARG A 710 -11.09 16.73 -1.83
N TYR A 711 -11.92 16.00 -1.11
CA TYR A 711 -13.25 15.62 -1.59
C TYR A 711 -14.16 16.85 -1.64
N ILE A 712 -14.88 16.99 -2.75
CA ILE A 712 -15.92 18.00 -2.93
C ILE A 712 -17.24 17.24 -3.10
N PRO A 713 -18.30 17.56 -2.32
CA PRO A 713 -19.63 17.00 -2.54
C PRO A 713 -20.09 17.18 -3.99
N ILE A 714 -20.68 16.13 -4.55
CA ILE A 714 -21.08 16.09 -5.96
C ILE A 714 -22.18 17.13 -6.23
N GLY A 715 -23.07 17.38 -5.25
CA GLY A 715 -24.09 18.42 -5.34
C GLY A 715 -23.54 19.85 -5.39
N LEU A 716 -22.28 20.07 -4.99
CA LEU A 716 -21.60 21.37 -5.01
C LEU A 716 -20.78 21.59 -6.28
N LEU A 717 -20.38 20.52 -6.98
CA LEU A 717 -19.65 20.61 -8.25
C LEU A 717 -20.51 21.24 -9.35
N GLU A 718 -19.88 22.08 -10.16
CA GLU A 718 -20.44 22.68 -11.36
C GLU A 718 -20.29 21.74 -12.56
N ARG A 719 -19.14 21.05 -12.65
CA ARG A 719 -18.88 19.98 -13.60
C ARG A 719 -18.49 18.69 -12.87
N ILE A 720 -19.20 17.62 -13.19
CA ILE A 720 -18.93 16.25 -12.73
C ILE A 720 -18.16 15.50 -13.85
N PRO A 721 -17.22 14.60 -13.53
CA PRO A 721 -16.59 14.39 -12.23
C PRO A 721 -15.50 15.41 -11.90
N GLN A 722 -15.17 15.52 -10.60
CA GLN A 722 -13.93 16.13 -10.13
C GLN A 722 -12.72 15.33 -10.65
N LYS A 723 -11.74 15.98 -11.27
CA LYS A 723 -10.51 15.32 -11.74
C LYS A 723 -9.47 15.27 -10.61
N ILE A 724 -8.66 14.21 -10.54
CA ILE A 724 -7.75 13.98 -9.41
C ILE A 724 -6.64 15.03 -9.24
N ASN A 725 -6.35 15.82 -10.28
CA ASN A 725 -5.42 16.94 -10.26
C ASN A 725 -6.06 18.24 -9.76
N GLU A 726 -7.39 18.36 -9.80
CA GLU A 726 -8.12 19.55 -9.36
C GLU A 726 -8.07 19.69 -7.82
N ARG A 727 -7.96 20.93 -7.34
CA ARG A 727 -8.00 21.27 -5.92
C ARG A 727 -9.33 21.93 -5.57
N PRO A 728 -9.89 21.68 -4.36
CA PRO A 728 -10.99 22.52 -3.89
C PRO A 728 -10.52 23.98 -3.80
N PRO A 729 -11.29 24.95 -4.33
CA PRO A 729 -11.15 26.35 -3.95
C PRO A 729 -11.61 26.54 -2.49
N TYR A 730 -11.57 27.77 -1.98
CA TYR A 730 -12.32 28.10 -0.77
C TYR A 730 -13.82 28.13 -1.11
N TYR A 731 -14.60 27.32 -0.41
CA TYR A 731 -16.05 27.25 -0.55
C TYR A 731 -16.69 26.94 0.80
N LEU A 732 -17.92 27.42 1.03
CA LEU A 732 -18.71 27.02 2.19
C LEU A 732 -19.50 25.75 1.84
N GLY A 733 -19.47 24.77 2.73
CA GLY A 733 -20.23 23.53 2.60
C GLY A 733 -21.73 23.73 2.78
N ARG A 734 -22.50 22.64 2.66
CA ARG A 734 -23.92 22.58 3.06
C ARG A 734 -24.11 22.88 4.55
N ASP A 735 -23.07 22.68 5.37
CA ASP A 735 -23.03 22.96 6.80
C ASP A 735 -21.60 23.25 7.32
N TYR A 736 -21.50 23.53 8.62
CA TYR A 736 -20.22 23.81 9.30
C TYR A 736 -19.23 22.64 9.24
N LEU A 737 -19.69 21.40 9.42
CA LEU A 737 -18.84 20.21 9.47
C LEU A 737 -18.30 19.85 8.09
N GLU A 738 -19.10 20.06 7.04
CA GLU A 738 -18.68 19.95 5.65
C GLU A 738 -17.58 20.96 5.31
N THR A 739 -17.74 22.21 5.76
CA THR A 739 -16.75 23.28 5.58
C THR A 739 -15.46 22.96 6.35
N LEU A 740 -15.58 22.49 7.60
CA LEU A 740 -14.45 22.11 8.46
C LEU A 740 -13.64 20.95 7.85
N MET A 741 -14.32 19.95 7.28
CA MET A 741 -13.66 18.80 6.64
C MET A 741 -12.86 19.17 5.39
N VAL A 742 -13.21 20.24 4.66
CA VAL A 742 -12.47 20.67 3.46
C VAL A 742 -11.34 21.66 3.77
N SER A 743 -11.27 22.18 5.01
CA SER A 743 -10.17 23.05 5.44
C SER A 743 -8.82 22.38 5.20
N GLN A 744 -7.86 23.16 4.70
CA GLN A 744 -6.47 22.70 4.52
C GLN A 744 -5.59 23.02 5.74
N ASN A 745 -6.17 23.55 6.83
CA ASN A 745 -5.44 23.89 8.04
C ASN A 745 -5.34 22.69 9.00
N VAL A 746 -4.13 22.43 9.51
CA VAL A 746 -3.88 21.33 10.45
C VAL A 746 -4.65 21.50 11.77
N SER A 747 -4.90 22.73 12.22
CA SER A 747 -5.72 23.03 13.40
C SER A 747 -7.14 22.49 13.30
N ASP A 748 -7.72 22.50 12.09
CA ASP A 748 -9.10 22.07 11.86
C ASP A 748 -9.17 20.54 11.77
N TRP A 749 -8.15 19.89 11.19
CA TRP A 749 -8.01 18.43 11.27
C TRP A 749 -7.80 17.95 12.71
N ILE A 750 -7.04 18.71 13.51
CA ILE A 750 -6.89 18.46 14.96
C ILE A 750 -8.26 18.54 15.62
N LYS A 751 -9.05 19.60 15.38
CA LYS A 751 -10.40 19.75 15.95
C LYS A 751 -11.34 18.59 15.57
N ILE A 752 -11.33 18.15 14.31
CA ILE A 752 -12.07 16.94 13.88
C ILE A 752 -11.61 15.71 14.66
N SER A 753 -10.30 15.56 14.88
CA SER A 753 -9.76 14.45 15.68
C SER A 753 -10.18 14.52 17.16
N GLU A 754 -10.36 15.72 17.71
CA GLU A 754 -10.83 15.91 19.09
C GLU A 754 -12.29 15.54 19.28
N MET A 755 -13.13 15.75 18.26
CA MET A 755 -14.53 15.30 18.25
C MET A 755 -14.68 13.76 18.23
N LEU A 756 -13.58 13.02 18.00
CA LEU A 756 -13.57 11.56 17.84
C LEU A 756 -12.72 10.82 18.91
N LEU A 757 -11.69 11.49 19.42
CA LEU A 757 -10.67 10.94 20.33
C LEU A 757 -10.42 11.86 21.55
N GLY A 758 -11.31 12.82 21.81
CA GLY A 758 -11.17 13.82 22.87
C GLY A 758 -9.96 14.76 22.70
N PRO A 759 -9.73 15.67 23.66
CA PRO A 759 -8.74 16.75 23.54
C PRO A 759 -7.31 16.24 23.33
N VAL A 760 -6.50 17.02 22.59
CA VAL A 760 -5.07 16.71 22.43
C VAL A 760 -4.25 17.09 23.68
N PRO A 761 -3.10 16.44 23.93
CA PRO A 761 -2.15 16.91 24.94
C PRO A 761 -1.67 18.35 24.65
N PRO A 762 -1.40 19.20 25.66
CA PRO A 762 -1.11 20.64 25.45
C PRO A 762 0.05 20.95 24.50
N ASN A 763 1.04 20.05 24.40
CA ASN A 763 2.20 20.18 23.51
C ASN A 763 2.08 19.33 22.22
N PHE A 764 0.86 18.94 21.83
CA PHE A 764 0.61 18.18 20.61
C PHE A 764 0.85 19.05 19.37
N SER A 765 1.61 18.52 18.41
CA SER A 765 1.78 19.16 17.11
C SER A 765 1.79 18.12 16.01
N PHE A 766 1.12 18.44 14.90
CA PHE A 766 1.08 17.60 13.71
C PHE A 766 1.65 18.35 12.51
N LEU A 767 2.34 17.62 11.65
CA LEU A 767 2.76 18.07 10.32
C LEU A 767 2.60 16.85 9.41
N PRO A 768 1.76 16.89 8.36
CA PRO A 768 1.52 15.71 7.52
C PRO A 768 2.81 15.22 6.85
N LYS A 769 2.90 13.90 6.66
CA LYS A 769 4.03 13.26 5.96
C LYS A 769 4.07 13.67 4.50
N HIS A 770 2.90 13.77 3.88
CA HIS A 770 2.73 14.27 2.52
C HIS A 770 2.55 15.78 2.54
N LYS A 771 3.19 16.49 1.61
CA LYS A 771 2.92 17.92 1.40
C LYS A 771 1.56 18.10 0.72
N ALA A 772 0.49 18.11 1.52
CA ALA A 772 -0.48 19.19 1.41
C ALA A 772 0.25 20.52 1.72
N ASN A 773 -0.20 21.65 1.18
CA ASN A 773 0.42 22.96 1.43
C ASN A 773 -0.02 23.56 2.78
N SER A 774 -0.39 22.69 3.73
CA SER A 774 -0.94 22.96 5.04
C SER A 774 0.16 23.34 6.05
N TYR A 775 0.85 24.45 5.83
CA TYR A 775 1.85 24.97 6.76
C TYR A 775 1.61 26.46 7.02
N LYS A 776 1.18 26.74 8.26
CA LYS A 776 1.00 28.05 8.91
C LYS A 776 0.51 29.18 7.99
#